data_AF-A0A661I9B8-F1
#
_entry.id   AF-A0A661I9B8-F1
#
_cell.length_a   1.000
_cell.length_b   1.000
_cell.length_c   1.000
_cell.angle_alpha   90.00
_cell.angle_beta   90.00
_cell.angle_gamma   90.00
#
_symmetry.space_group_name_H-M   'P 1'
#
loop_
_entity.id
_entity.type
_entity.pdbx_description
1 polymer ?
#
loop_
_entity_poly.entity_id
_entity_poly.type
_entity_poly.pdbx_seq_one_letter_code
_entity_poly.pdbx_strand_id
1 'polypeptide(L)'
;MRKSIWKIGGFLPYVVVVFLNAFTDLGHKIIIQNTVFKIYDGETQIILTAIVNALILLPFIMLFSPSGFIADRFSKSRVMRISAGLAVIITLMITLSYYLGMFELAFVMTFLLAVQSAIYSPAKYGYIKELVGNNYITMGNGVVQAVTTVSILSGIFVYSIFFENYLEGVNYQSSSEILQHIAPIGWLLVFGSVIEFFLAYRLPDTHIENEKRFSFSSYIRMEYLKKNLMMLHQKEIIFTSILGLSLFWGISQVVLSSFPEYAKNTIGITNTIIVQGMMAVAGIGIVIGSVIAGKVSRNHIEIGTIPLGALGITLSLLLLPSVTHPVFLALNFFMFGVASGLFIVPLNALIQYHSKEHELGIVLAGNNFIQNVVMFSFLTMTVLFALMGLESIGLFYLMLLFALGGTLYLLRKMPQSLVQFLITSIVSVRFKLKVLNFENFPQAGGVLMLGNHISWVDWALVQMAVPRRVRFVMDRSIYERWYLKRFLDFFAVIPVSPRAMKQAIIDVERLLREGEVVCIFPEGTISRNGQLGSFKRGFEKMVGDADGVILPFYLRGLWGDPLSRSSERLKELRRQRHNDVMIAFGKPLNISSRAREVKQKVFELSYTSWEQYTTTLSTLPEAWIETAKGKSAKRSVNGYCSVDWRDEKLSHLKMLTGTMLFARRVCKIYGDRVGILMPASSAGAMINMAALMAGKEVVNLNYTASEKSLRSALQKSDIRTVYTASRFLKKLEVKGLDMTSLFDEVEVIDLEAVEGSISKVESLGTLVQARLLPATILKRVCLEKRSNNDVAVILFSSGSEGEPKGVMLTHRNIMANMAQVFDVLNVREEDVILSTLPLFHAFGLTVSTLFPMVNGIPMVCYPDPTNPKGIGRVVARYRASVIFGTSTFYRLYTKSRKIDPLMFQSIRFAIAGAEKLDPFVKQAFEEKYNREILEGYGVTESAPVASVNLPDILETSKFTVQRGNKLGTVGLPLPGTAFRIVDPMTMEELERNEDGLILIGGAQVMKGYLEDPERTKSVIVELDGMRWYKTGDKGHIDEDGFLTIVDRYSRFAKLGGEMVSLGAVEAEIKDLLQIPEMELMAVALPDDKKGERVVVMVSGIDDVSGMKATLTKEGMQPLHLPHAFLLVDEIPKLGTGKSDFSSGKKMAIALLDE
;
A
#
# COMPACT_ATOMS: atom_id res chain seq x y z
N MET A 1 -7.53 -5.41 -3.70
CA MET A 1 -8.00 -5.44 -2.28
C MET A 1 -8.62 -6.80 -1.98
N ARG A 2 -8.05 -7.58 -1.05
CA ARG A 2 -8.63 -8.87 -0.61
C ARG A 2 -10.00 -8.63 0.03
N LYS A 3 -11.04 -9.36 -0.39
CA LYS A 3 -12.39 -9.29 0.21
C LYS A 3 -12.32 -9.77 1.67
N SER A 4 -13.20 -9.27 2.53
CA SER A 4 -13.36 -9.80 3.90
C SER A 4 -13.78 -11.28 3.83
N ILE A 5 -13.32 -12.13 4.76
CA ILE A 5 -13.72 -13.56 4.83
C ILE A 5 -15.26 -13.70 4.90
N TRP A 6 -15.92 -12.72 5.54
CA TRP A 6 -17.37 -12.63 5.66
C TRP A 6 -18.10 -12.36 4.35
N LYS A 7 -17.39 -11.98 3.28
CA LYS A 7 -17.96 -11.80 1.92
C LYS A 7 -17.88 -13.09 1.08
N ILE A 8 -17.30 -14.17 1.61
CA ILE A 8 -17.27 -15.48 0.94
C ILE A 8 -18.66 -16.12 1.09
N GLY A 9 -19.31 -16.45 -0.04
CA GLY A 9 -20.61 -17.11 -0.04
C GLY A 9 -20.56 -18.43 0.73
N GLY A 10 -21.54 -18.68 1.61
CA GLY A 10 -21.60 -19.90 2.42
C GLY A 10 -20.80 -19.88 3.73
N PHE A 11 -19.91 -18.90 3.97
CA PHE A 11 -19.11 -18.84 5.19
C PHE A 11 -19.92 -18.55 6.46
N LEU A 12 -20.87 -17.61 6.40
CA LEU A 12 -21.75 -17.32 7.54
C LEU A 12 -22.64 -18.52 7.92
N PRO A 13 -23.36 -19.18 6.97
CA PRO A 13 -24.07 -20.42 7.26
C PRO A 13 -23.17 -21.50 7.89
N TYR A 14 -21.96 -21.69 7.38
CA TYR A 14 -20.99 -22.64 7.92
C TYR A 14 -20.64 -22.35 9.38
N VAL A 15 -20.37 -21.09 9.72
CA VAL A 15 -20.07 -20.69 11.10
C VAL A 15 -21.24 -20.98 12.06
N VAL A 16 -22.48 -20.72 11.63
CA VAL A 16 -23.67 -21.00 12.46
C VAL A 16 -23.89 -22.51 12.62
N VAL A 17 -23.68 -23.29 11.56
CA VAL A 17 -23.75 -24.76 11.60
C VAL A 17 -22.74 -25.33 12.61
N VAL A 18 -21.50 -24.83 12.59
CA VAL A 18 -20.46 -25.22 13.56
C VAL A 18 -20.84 -24.84 15.00
N PHE A 19 -21.45 -23.66 15.19
CA PHE A 19 -21.92 -23.22 16.50
C PHE A 19 -23.00 -24.16 17.05
N LEU A 20 -24.03 -24.45 16.26
CA LEU A 20 -25.17 -25.26 16.67
C LEU A 20 -24.78 -26.71 16.96
N ASN A 21 -23.90 -27.29 16.14
CA ASN A 21 -23.38 -28.64 16.36
C ASN A 21 -22.71 -28.75 17.74
N ALA A 22 -21.73 -27.89 18.02
CA ALA A 22 -21.01 -27.92 19.30
C ALA A 22 -21.90 -27.57 20.51
N PHE A 23 -22.92 -26.72 20.32
CA PHE A 23 -23.83 -26.29 21.39
C PHE A 23 -24.78 -27.42 21.78
N THR A 24 -25.28 -28.15 20.77
CA THR A 24 -26.20 -29.27 20.94
C THR A 24 -25.48 -30.49 21.52
N ASP A 25 -24.32 -30.84 20.96
CA ASP A 25 -23.51 -31.97 21.45
C ASP A 25 -23.16 -31.82 22.93
N LEU A 26 -22.80 -30.59 23.34
CA LEU A 26 -22.45 -30.32 24.72
C LEU A 26 -23.65 -30.24 25.66
N GLY A 27 -24.82 -29.81 25.17
CA GLY A 27 -26.01 -29.67 26.02
C GLY A 27 -26.45 -30.97 26.66
N HIS A 28 -26.55 -32.04 25.85
CA HIS A 28 -26.88 -33.37 26.36
C HIS A 28 -25.85 -33.87 27.38
N LYS A 29 -24.55 -33.68 27.10
CA LYS A 29 -23.47 -34.03 28.03
C LYS A 29 -23.67 -33.37 29.39
N ILE A 30 -23.92 -32.06 29.40
CA ILE A 30 -24.05 -31.28 30.65
C ILE A 30 -25.27 -31.74 31.44
N ILE A 31 -26.39 -32.05 30.78
CA ILE A 31 -27.57 -32.60 31.44
C ILE A 31 -27.25 -33.93 32.13
N ILE A 32 -26.61 -34.87 31.43
CA ILE A 32 -26.22 -36.17 32.01
C ILE A 32 -25.22 -35.99 33.15
N GLN A 33 -24.20 -35.14 32.95
CA GLN A 33 -23.18 -34.89 33.96
C GLN A 33 -23.76 -34.23 35.24
N ASN A 34 -24.66 -33.26 35.10
CA ASN A 34 -25.34 -32.63 36.24
C ASN A 34 -26.29 -33.62 36.95
N THR A 35 -26.96 -34.50 36.20
CA THR A 35 -27.81 -35.56 36.77
C THR A 35 -26.98 -36.54 37.60
N VAL A 36 -25.83 -36.99 37.08
CA VAL A 36 -24.89 -37.84 37.83
C VAL A 36 -24.40 -37.13 39.09
N PHE A 37 -24.07 -35.84 38.97
CA PHE A 37 -23.56 -35.04 40.07
C PHE A 37 -24.59 -34.82 41.20
N LYS A 38 -25.88 -34.74 40.89
CA LYS A 38 -26.93 -34.50 41.90
C LYS A 38 -27.44 -35.76 42.64
N ILE A 39 -27.28 -36.95 42.07
CA ILE A 39 -27.83 -38.20 42.61
C ILE A 39 -26.76 -39.08 43.26
N TYR A 40 -25.55 -39.10 42.72
CA TYR A 40 -24.49 -40.00 43.18
C TYR A 40 -23.40 -39.20 43.92
N ASP A 41 -22.96 -39.74 45.06
CA ASP A 41 -21.86 -39.20 45.87
C ASP A 41 -20.66 -40.18 45.91
N GLY A 42 -19.50 -39.67 46.30
CA GLY A 42 -18.30 -40.48 46.57
C GLY A 42 -17.69 -41.13 45.31
N GLU A 43 -17.20 -42.37 45.44
CA GLU A 43 -16.49 -43.08 44.35
C GLU A 43 -17.37 -43.32 43.11
N THR A 44 -18.65 -43.61 43.29
CA THR A 44 -19.59 -43.88 42.19
C THR A 44 -19.75 -42.68 41.25
N GLN A 45 -19.79 -41.47 41.82
CA GLN A 45 -19.87 -40.21 41.07
C GLN A 45 -18.61 -39.99 40.21
N ILE A 46 -17.43 -40.24 40.78
CA ILE A 46 -16.13 -40.10 40.10
C ILE A 46 -16.07 -41.07 38.92
N ILE A 47 -16.45 -42.34 39.13
CA ILE A 47 -16.44 -43.38 38.10
C ILE A 47 -17.44 -43.04 36.99
N LEU A 48 -18.68 -42.71 37.31
CA LEU A 48 -19.69 -42.36 36.29
C LEU A 48 -19.29 -41.11 35.50
N THR A 49 -18.70 -40.10 36.14
CA THR A 49 -18.19 -38.90 35.45
C THR A 49 -17.03 -39.23 34.52
N ALA A 50 -16.14 -40.14 34.92
CA ALA A 50 -15.06 -40.63 34.07
C ALA A 50 -15.60 -41.42 32.87
N ILE A 51 -16.63 -42.25 33.07
CA ILE A 51 -17.30 -43.01 32.01
C ILE A 51 -17.98 -42.06 31.02
N VAL A 52 -18.71 -41.04 31.47
CA VAL A 52 -19.32 -40.03 30.57
C VAL A 52 -18.27 -39.38 29.68
N ASN A 53 -17.12 -38.98 30.25
CA ASN A 53 -16.03 -38.42 29.46
C ASN A 53 -15.42 -39.45 28.50
N ALA A 54 -15.28 -40.72 28.90
CA ALA A 54 -14.80 -41.79 28.03
C ALA A 54 -15.75 -42.06 26.86
N LEU A 55 -17.07 -42.07 27.09
CA LEU A 55 -18.09 -42.29 26.04
C LEU A 55 -18.03 -41.23 24.94
N ILE A 56 -17.52 -40.04 25.23
CA ILE A 56 -17.35 -38.96 24.26
C ILE A 56 -16.06 -39.13 23.44
N LEU A 57 -14.97 -39.59 24.06
CA LEU A 57 -13.67 -39.74 23.42
C LEU A 57 -13.57 -41.02 22.58
N LEU A 58 -14.16 -42.13 23.06
CA LEU A 58 -14.04 -43.46 22.45
C LEU A 58 -14.49 -43.52 20.98
N PRO A 59 -15.62 -42.90 20.56
CA PRO A 59 -16.03 -42.90 19.16
C PRO A 59 -14.98 -42.32 18.20
N PHE A 60 -14.26 -41.27 18.60
CA PHE A 60 -13.19 -40.68 17.78
C PHE A 60 -11.98 -41.62 17.64
N ILE A 61 -11.74 -42.48 18.64
CA ILE A 61 -10.69 -43.51 18.61
C ILE A 61 -11.13 -44.67 17.70
N MET A 62 -12.35 -45.17 17.89
CA MET A 62 -12.86 -46.32 17.14
C MET A 62 -13.09 -46.01 15.66
N LEU A 63 -13.66 -44.85 15.33
CA LEU A 63 -14.11 -44.50 13.98
C LEU A 63 -13.05 -43.78 13.14
N PHE A 64 -11.77 -43.81 13.51
CA PHE A 64 -10.70 -43.14 12.75
C PHE A 64 -10.73 -43.48 11.26
N SER A 65 -10.62 -44.77 10.90
CA SER A 65 -10.54 -45.19 9.50
C SER A 65 -11.86 -44.98 8.73
N PRO A 66 -13.04 -45.34 9.28
CA PRO A 66 -14.32 -45.08 8.63
C PRO A 66 -14.62 -43.58 8.42
N SER A 67 -14.42 -42.74 9.43
CA SER A 67 -14.72 -41.31 9.34
C SER A 67 -13.83 -40.59 8.32
N GLY A 68 -12.53 -40.88 8.32
CA GLY A 68 -11.58 -40.31 7.35
C GLY A 68 -11.92 -40.74 5.92
N PHE A 69 -12.30 -42.00 5.72
CA PHE A 69 -12.72 -42.52 4.42
C PHE A 69 -14.02 -41.87 3.94
N ILE A 70 -15.06 -41.77 4.79
CA ILE A 70 -16.34 -41.13 4.44
C ILE A 70 -16.10 -39.68 4.02
N ALA A 71 -15.27 -38.97 4.77
CA ALA A 71 -14.93 -37.59 4.47
C ALA A 71 -14.18 -37.46 3.14
N ASP A 72 -13.28 -38.38 2.76
CA ASP A 72 -12.53 -38.27 1.50
C ASP A 72 -13.24 -38.87 0.27
N ARG A 73 -14.26 -39.70 0.50
CA ARG A 73 -15.07 -40.29 -0.57
C ARG A 73 -16.17 -39.34 -1.05
N PHE A 74 -16.86 -38.70 -0.12
CA PHE A 74 -18.01 -37.83 -0.42
C PHE A 74 -17.67 -36.36 -0.18
N SER A 75 -18.38 -35.44 -0.84
CA SER A 75 -18.18 -34.01 -0.57
C SER A 75 -18.44 -33.69 0.90
N LYS A 76 -17.58 -32.84 1.50
CA LYS A 76 -17.62 -32.58 2.95
C LYS A 76 -18.97 -31.96 3.35
N SER A 77 -19.55 -31.11 2.50
CA SER A 77 -20.89 -30.55 2.70
C SER A 77 -21.98 -31.63 2.74
N ARG A 78 -21.91 -32.67 1.91
CA ARG A 78 -22.85 -33.80 1.97
C ARG A 78 -22.71 -34.59 3.26
N VAL A 79 -21.47 -34.87 3.69
CA VAL A 79 -21.21 -35.56 4.97
C VAL A 79 -21.76 -34.75 6.15
N MET A 80 -21.61 -33.42 6.13
CA MET A 80 -22.17 -32.53 7.15
C MET A 80 -23.71 -32.53 7.14
N ARG A 81 -24.35 -32.47 5.97
CA ARG A 81 -25.82 -32.50 5.84
C ARG A 81 -26.43 -33.79 6.39
N ILE A 82 -25.84 -34.94 6.05
CA ILE A 82 -26.33 -36.25 6.51
C ILE A 82 -26.13 -36.38 8.03
N SER A 83 -24.95 -35.99 8.53
CA SER A 83 -24.65 -35.99 9.96
C SER A 83 -25.60 -35.10 10.77
N ALA A 84 -25.93 -33.90 10.27
CA ALA A 84 -26.91 -33.01 10.90
C ALA A 84 -28.32 -33.62 10.92
N GLY A 85 -28.72 -34.33 9.86
CA GLY A 85 -29.99 -35.06 9.83
C GLY A 85 -30.06 -36.20 10.85
N LEU A 86 -28.96 -36.95 11.00
CA LEU A 86 -28.83 -37.96 12.05
C LEU A 86 -28.90 -37.34 13.45
N ALA A 87 -28.30 -36.16 13.66
CA ALA A 87 -28.36 -35.44 14.94
C ALA A 87 -29.81 -35.10 15.35
N VAL A 88 -30.68 -34.75 14.41
CA VAL A 88 -32.13 -34.53 14.68
C VAL A 88 -32.78 -35.80 15.23
N ILE A 89 -32.51 -36.96 14.61
CA ILE A 89 -33.08 -38.25 15.06
C ILE A 89 -32.55 -38.61 16.46
N ILE A 90 -31.24 -38.47 16.68
CA ILE A 90 -30.59 -38.74 17.97
C ILE A 90 -31.14 -37.83 19.07
N THR A 91 -31.29 -36.52 18.80
CA THR A 91 -31.84 -35.56 19.78
C THR A 91 -33.32 -35.77 20.09
N LEU A 92 -34.12 -36.23 19.14
CA LEU A 92 -35.50 -36.67 19.38
C LEU A 92 -35.55 -37.90 20.30
N MET A 93 -34.67 -38.90 20.07
CA MET A 93 -34.56 -40.07 20.94
C MET A 93 -34.07 -39.71 22.35
N ILE A 94 -33.10 -38.79 22.48
CA ILE A 94 -32.67 -38.23 23.76
C ILE A 94 -33.85 -37.59 24.48
N THR A 95 -34.60 -36.72 23.79
CA THR A 95 -35.74 -36.01 24.36
C THR A 95 -36.83 -37.00 24.81
N LEU A 96 -37.12 -38.03 24.02
CA LEU A 96 -38.03 -39.10 24.40
C LEU A 96 -37.56 -39.85 25.65
N SER A 97 -36.25 -40.17 25.75
CA SER A 97 -35.69 -40.83 26.92
C SER A 97 -35.84 -39.99 28.20
N TYR A 98 -35.80 -38.65 28.08
CA TYR A 98 -36.03 -37.76 29.22
C TYR A 98 -37.48 -37.83 29.70
N TYR A 99 -38.46 -37.76 28.81
CA TYR A 99 -39.88 -37.88 29.16
C TYR A 99 -40.23 -39.24 29.77
N LEU A 100 -39.57 -40.32 29.32
CA LEU A 100 -39.76 -41.66 29.84
C LEU A 100 -38.98 -41.94 31.14
N GLY A 101 -38.11 -41.01 31.60
CA GLY A 101 -37.24 -41.21 32.76
C GLY A 101 -36.15 -42.26 32.57
N MET A 102 -35.84 -42.66 31.33
CA MET A 102 -34.90 -43.74 31.02
C MET A 102 -33.45 -43.25 31.07
N PHE A 103 -32.88 -43.12 32.27
CA PHE A 103 -31.51 -42.63 32.46
C PHE A 103 -30.46 -43.44 31.71
N GLU A 104 -30.50 -44.77 31.78
CA GLU A 104 -29.54 -45.63 31.07
C GLU A 104 -29.58 -45.44 29.55
N LEU A 105 -30.78 -45.26 28.99
CA LEU A 105 -30.92 -44.97 27.56
C LEU A 105 -30.32 -43.60 27.24
N ALA A 106 -30.65 -42.57 28.01
CA ALA A 106 -30.08 -41.24 27.84
C ALA A 106 -28.55 -41.24 27.98
N PHE A 107 -28.01 -42.07 28.88
CA PHE A 107 -26.57 -42.25 29.08
C PHE A 107 -25.91 -42.90 27.86
N VAL A 108 -26.50 -43.96 27.29
CA VAL A 108 -26.04 -44.60 26.05
C VAL A 108 -26.16 -43.65 24.84
N MET A 109 -27.18 -42.79 24.81
CA MET A 109 -27.33 -41.79 23.76
C MET A 109 -26.16 -40.80 23.69
N THR A 110 -25.43 -40.57 24.78
CA THR A 110 -24.19 -39.78 24.77
C THR A 110 -23.13 -40.38 23.83
N PHE A 111 -22.99 -41.71 23.82
CA PHE A 111 -22.09 -42.40 22.90
C PHE A 111 -22.54 -42.28 21.45
N LEU A 112 -23.84 -42.44 21.17
CA LEU A 112 -24.38 -42.33 19.80
C LEU A 112 -24.26 -40.92 19.23
N LEU A 113 -24.46 -39.89 20.06
CA LEU A 113 -24.22 -38.51 19.67
C LEU A 113 -22.74 -38.29 19.34
N ALA A 114 -21.83 -38.79 20.17
CA ALA A 114 -20.38 -38.70 19.91
C ALA A 114 -19.91 -39.50 18.67
N VAL A 115 -20.58 -40.61 18.32
CA VAL A 115 -20.38 -41.33 17.04
C VAL A 115 -20.70 -40.43 15.84
N GLN A 116 -21.81 -39.71 15.91
CA GLN A 116 -22.18 -38.74 14.87
C GLN A 116 -21.14 -37.62 14.77
N SER A 117 -20.70 -37.06 15.90
CA SER A 117 -19.67 -36.01 15.94
C SER A 117 -18.30 -36.50 15.40
N ALA A 118 -17.95 -37.77 15.62
CA ALA A 118 -16.71 -38.37 15.11
C ALA A 118 -16.69 -38.46 13.57
N ILE A 119 -17.84 -38.74 12.94
CA ILE A 119 -17.98 -38.73 11.48
C ILE A 119 -18.01 -37.29 10.93
N TYR A 120 -18.65 -36.37 11.65
CA TYR A 120 -18.80 -34.98 11.26
C TYR A 120 -17.49 -34.17 11.33
N SER A 121 -16.64 -34.42 12.34
CA SER A 121 -15.46 -33.60 12.63
C SER A 121 -14.43 -33.50 11.48
N PRO A 122 -14.02 -34.61 10.81
CA PRO A 122 -13.13 -34.53 9.66
C PRO A 122 -13.73 -33.74 8.48
N ALA A 123 -15.06 -33.81 8.30
CA ALA A 123 -15.76 -33.04 7.28
C ALA A 123 -15.78 -31.55 7.63
N LYS A 124 -16.12 -31.21 8.88
CA LYS A 124 -16.09 -29.84 9.42
C LYS A 124 -14.75 -29.16 9.16
N TYR A 125 -13.65 -29.72 9.67
CA TYR A 125 -12.33 -29.07 9.51
C TYR A 125 -11.81 -29.11 8.08
N GLY A 126 -12.16 -30.13 7.28
CA GLY A 126 -11.78 -30.22 5.87
C GLY A 126 -12.45 -29.15 5.01
N TYR A 127 -13.73 -28.88 5.30
CA TYR A 127 -14.54 -27.92 4.56
C TYR A 127 -14.05 -26.47 4.69
N ILE A 128 -13.29 -26.13 5.75
CA ILE A 128 -12.63 -24.82 5.87
C ILE A 128 -11.76 -24.56 4.65
N LYS A 129 -10.88 -25.51 4.30
CA LYS A 129 -9.93 -25.37 3.19
C LYS A 129 -10.67 -25.24 1.86
N GLU A 130 -11.72 -26.01 1.65
CA GLU A 130 -12.53 -25.98 0.43
C GLU A 130 -13.30 -24.65 0.27
N LEU A 131 -13.79 -24.09 1.37
CA LEU A 131 -14.61 -22.88 1.34
C LEU A 131 -13.81 -21.58 1.22
N VAL A 132 -12.69 -21.47 1.94
CA VAL A 132 -11.92 -20.21 2.01
C VAL A 132 -10.59 -20.25 1.26
N GLY A 133 -10.17 -21.44 0.80
CA GLY A 133 -8.91 -21.67 0.10
C GLY A 133 -7.67 -21.48 0.99
N ASN A 134 -6.49 -21.68 0.39
CA ASN A 134 -5.20 -21.54 1.08
C ASN A 134 -4.95 -20.12 1.62
N ASN A 135 -5.57 -19.10 1.00
CA ASN A 135 -5.34 -17.69 1.33
C ASN A 135 -5.93 -17.26 2.68
N TYR A 136 -7.00 -17.91 3.14
CA TYR A 136 -7.70 -17.56 4.38
C TYR A 136 -7.75 -18.72 5.38
N ILE A 137 -7.00 -19.79 5.14
CA ILE A 137 -7.09 -21.04 5.91
C ILE A 137 -6.87 -20.81 7.41
N THR A 138 -5.87 -20.01 7.81
CA THR A 138 -5.62 -19.68 9.22
C THR A 138 -6.73 -18.84 9.83
N MET A 139 -7.27 -17.87 9.08
CA MET A 139 -8.37 -17.03 9.53
C MET A 139 -9.67 -17.83 9.67
N GLY A 140 -9.94 -18.77 8.75
CA GLY A 140 -11.04 -19.73 8.82
C GLY A 140 -10.93 -20.61 10.07
N ASN A 141 -9.77 -21.20 10.33
CA ASN A 141 -9.52 -21.96 11.55
C ASN A 141 -9.67 -21.10 12.83
N GLY A 142 -9.21 -19.85 12.80
CA GLY A 142 -9.36 -18.93 13.93
C GLY A 142 -10.82 -18.60 14.26
N VAL A 143 -11.65 -18.38 13.23
CA VAL A 143 -13.10 -18.16 13.42
C VAL A 143 -13.79 -19.43 13.92
N VAL A 144 -13.52 -20.57 13.30
CA VAL A 144 -14.10 -21.86 13.72
C VAL A 144 -13.74 -22.17 15.17
N GLN A 145 -12.47 -22.01 15.55
CA GLN A 145 -12.02 -22.24 16.92
C GLN A 145 -12.72 -21.30 17.91
N ALA A 146 -12.78 -20.00 17.62
CA ALA A 146 -13.47 -19.04 18.47
C ALA A 146 -14.96 -19.38 18.63
N VAL A 147 -15.63 -19.73 17.53
CA VAL A 147 -17.06 -20.07 17.54
C VAL A 147 -17.32 -21.36 18.30
N THR A 148 -16.50 -22.40 18.11
CA THR A 148 -16.60 -23.63 18.90
C THR A 148 -16.38 -23.36 20.38
N THR A 149 -15.43 -22.51 20.77
CA THR A 149 -15.23 -22.14 22.18
C THR A 149 -16.41 -21.36 22.75
N VAL A 150 -16.96 -20.38 22.04
CA VAL A 150 -18.15 -19.64 22.48
C VAL A 150 -19.36 -20.58 22.60
N SER A 151 -19.50 -21.50 21.64
CA SER A 151 -20.54 -22.52 21.65
C SER A 151 -20.43 -23.43 22.88
N ILE A 152 -19.23 -23.91 23.20
CA ILE A 152 -18.98 -24.74 24.39
C ILE A 152 -19.31 -23.95 25.67
N LEU A 153 -18.79 -22.73 25.83
CA LEU A 153 -19.06 -21.93 27.02
C LEU A 153 -20.55 -21.63 27.19
N SER A 154 -21.21 -21.17 26.12
CA SER A 154 -22.64 -20.88 26.15
C SER A 154 -23.48 -22.14 26.41
N GLY A 155 -23.11 -23.29 25.85
CA GLY A 155 -23.75 -24.57 26.15
C GLY A 155 -23.67 -24.91 27.63
N ILE A 156 -22.49 -24.85 28.24
CA ILE A 156 -22.31 -25.11 29.68
C ILE A 156 -23.24 -24.24 30.51
N PHE A 157 -23.27 -22.93 30.26
CA PHE A 157 -24.11 -22.00 31.02
C PHE A 157 -25.60 -22.19 30.77
N VAL A 158 -26.03 -22.21 29.50
CA VAL A 158 -27.46 -22.24 29.14
C VAL A 158 -28.10 -23.52 29.66
N TYR A 159 -27.50 -24.69 29.39
CA TYR A 159 -28.07 -25.96 29.83
C TYR A 159 -28.02 -26.12 31.34
N SER A 160 -26.97 -25.64 32.03
CA SER A 160 -26.92 -25.68 33.50
C SER A 160 -27.95 -24.76 34.15
N ILE A 161 -28.16 -23.54 33.62
CA ILE A 161 -29.18 -22.61 34.13
C ILE A 161 -30.57 -23.19 33.98
N PHE A 162 -30.90 -23.72 32.79
CA PHE A 162 -32.20 -24.37 32.59
C PHE A 162 -32.34 -25.59 33.50
N PHE A 163 -31.30 -26.42 33.63
CA PHE A 163 -31.30 -27.60 34.51
C PHE A 163 -31.63 -27.24 35.96
N GLU A 164 -30.99 -26.21 36.52
CA GLU A 164 -31.25 -25.78 37.91
C GLU A 164 -32.64 -25.15 38.06
N ASN A 165 -33.05 -24.27 37.14
CA ASN A 165 -34.36 -23.60 37.22
C ASN A 165 -35.53 -24.59 37.17
N TYR A 166 -35.42 -25.67 36.39
CA TYR A 166 -36.47 -26.70 36.32
C TYR A 166 -36.52 -27.62 37.55
N LEU A 167 -35.47 -27.62 38.39
CA LEU A 167 -35.39 -28.39 39.63
C LEU A 167 -35.61 -27.54 40.88
N GLU A 168 -35.76 -26.22 40.75
CA GLU A 168 -35.95 -25.31 41.89
C GLU A 168 -37.28 -25.61 42.61
N GLY A 169 -37.20 -25.95 43.90
CA GLY A 169 -38.37 -26.29 44.73
C GLY A 169 -38.97 -27.68 44.50
N VAL A 170 -38.29 -28.56 43.74
CA VAL A 170 -38.73 -29.92 43.44
C VAL A 170 -37.92 -30.94 44.28
N ASN A 171 -38.60 -31.86 44.98
CA ASN A 171 -37.95 -32.98 45.66
C ASN A 171 -37.81 -34.18 44.69
N TYR A 172 -36.59 -34.68 44.55
CA TYR A 172 -36.26 -35.84 43.71
C TYR A 172 -35.38 -36.84 44.48
N GLN A 173 -35.56 -38.14 44.25
CA GLN A 173 -34.79 -39.22 44.88
C GLN A 173 -34.10 -40.15 43.88
N SER A 174 -34.42 -40.03 42.58
CA SER A 174 -33.82 -40.87 41.53
C SER A 174 -33.42 -40.08 40.27
N SER A 175 -32.48 -40.63 39.51
CA SER A 175 -32.07 -40.08 38.21
C SER A 175 -33.21 -40.04 37.17
N SER A 176 -34.18 -40.95 37.29
CA SER A 176 -35.40 -40.98 36.46
C SER A 176 -36.30 -39.76 36.72
N GLU A 177 -36.52 -39.41 37.99
CA GLU A 177 -37.34 -38.25 38.37
C GLU A 177 -36.70 -36.94 37.90
N ILE A 178 -35.38 -36.78 38.08
CA ILE A 178 -34.66 -35.61 37.56
C ILE A 178 -34.87 -35.46 36.06
N LEU A 179 -34.70 -36.55 35.29
CA LEU A 179 -34.85 -36.53 33.84
C LEU A 179 -36.25 -36.14 33.38
N GLN A 180 -37.29 -36.60 34.07
CA GLN A 180 -38.68 -36.25 33.74
C GLN A 180 -38.96 -34.76 33.98
N HIS A 181 -38.45 -34.19 35.08
CA HIS A 181 -38.62 -32.78 35.38
C HIS A 181 -37.89 -31.87 34.38
N ILE A 182 -36.71 -32.26 33.93
CA ILE A 182 -35.92 -31.49 32.97
C ILE A 182 -36.21 -31.84 31.50
N ALA A 183 -37.14 -32.77 31.23
CA ALA A 183 -37.47 -33.21 29.87
C ALA A 183 -37.76 -32.08 28.87
N PRO A 184 -38.40 -30.94 29.24
CA PRO A 184 -38.59 -29.80 28.34
C PRO A 184 -37.29 -29.24 27.76
N ILE A 185 -36.16 -29.36 28.46
CA ILE A 185 -34.85 -28.91 27.98
C ILE A 185 -34.41 -29.69 26.72
N GLY A 186 -34.85 -30.94 26.57
CA GLY A 186 -34.56 -31.77 25.39
C GLY A 186 -35.00 -31.12 24.08
N TRP A 187 -36.08 -30.34 24.08
CA TRP A 187 -36.54 -29.61 22.89
C TRP A 187 -35.58 -28.52 22.43
N LEU A 188 -34.75 -27.97 23.33
CA LEU A 188 -33.69 -27.04 22.94
C LEU A 188 -32.62 -27.75 22.08
N LEU A 189 -32.30 -29.01 22.39
CA LEU A 189 -31.40 -29.84 21.60
C LEU A 189 -31.98 -30.12 20.21
N VAL A 190 -33.26 -30.47 20.15
CA VAL A 190 -33.98 -30.73 18.88
C VAL A 190 -34.06 -29.48 18.03
N PHE A 191 -34.37 -28.32 18.63
CA PHE A 191 -34.40 -27.06 17.90
C PHE A 191 -33.04 -26.69 17.33
N GLY A 192 -31.96 -26.88 18.12
CA GLY A 192 -30.59 -26.68 17.68
C GLY A 192 -30.22 -27.55 16.47
N SER A 193 -30.51 -28.86 16.53
CA SER A 193 -30.20 -29.81 15.47
C SER A 193 -31.05 -29.59 14.20
N VAL A 194 -32.32 -29.18 14.33
CA VAL A 194 -33.19 -28.86 13.19
C VAL A 194 -32.70 -27.63 12.44
N ILE A 195 -32.34 -26.55 13.16
CA ILE A 195 -31.76 -25.36 12.52
C ILE A 195 -30.42 -25.71 11.86
N GLU A 196 -29.58 -26.49 12.52
CA GLU A 196 -28.32 -26.96 11.96
C GLU A 196 -28.55 -27.68 10.63
N PHE A 197 -29.52 -28.61 10.60
CA PHE A 197 -29.88 -29.35 9.39
C PHE A 197 -30.31 -28.43 8.24
N PHE A 198 -31.22 -27.48 8.48
CA PHE A 198 -31.66 -26.55 7.44
C PHE A 198 -30.52 -25.65 6.92
N LEU A 199 -29.63 -25.19 7.81
CA LEU A 199 -28.49 -24.36 7.41
C LEU A 199 -27.40 -25.16 6.70
N ALA A 200 -27.24 -26.46 7.01
CA ALA A 200 -26.31 -27.34 6.31
C ALA A 200 -26.65 -27.49 4.81
N TYR A 201 -27.93 -27.37 4.43
CA TYR A 201 -28.34 -27.34 3.01
C TYR A 201 -27.98 -26.03 2.29
N ARG A 202 -27.71 -24.95 3.01
CA ARG A 202 -27.22 -23.68 2.43
C ARG A 202 -25.71 -23.67 2.20
N LEU A 203 -24.99 -24.73 2.59
CA LEU A 203 -23.57 -24.87 2.33
C LEU A 203 -23.32 -25.16 0.84
N PRO A 204 -22.46 -24.41 0.14
CA PRO A 204 -22.05 -24.73 -1.23
C PRO A 204 -21.54 -26.17 -1.38
N ASP A 205 -21.83 -26.81 -2.50
CA ASP A 205 -21.22 -28.10 -2.83
C ASP A 205 -19.92 -27.87 -3.61
N THR A 206 -18.86 -28.54 -3.19
CA THR A 206 -17.50 -28.38 -3.73
C THR A 206 -17.18 -29.46 -4.76
N HIS A 207 -18.07 -30.45 -4.97
CA HIS A 207 -17.99 -31.51 -5.99
C HIS A 207 -16.64 -32.24 -6.06
N ILE A 208 -16.11 -32.65 -4.91
CA ILE A 208 -14.95 -33.55 -4.83
C ILE A 208 -15.47 -34.93 -4.38
N GLU A 209 -15.66 -35.86 -5.31
CA GLU A 209 -15.97 -37.26 -5.02
C GLU A 209 -14.83 -38.16 -5.51
N ASN A 210 -14.43 -39.14 -4.69
CA ASN A 210 -13.40 -40.13 -5.04
C ASN A 210 -14.01 -41.53 -5.13
N GLU A 211 -13.56 -42.33 -6.09
CA GLU A 211 -14.03 -43.72 -6.30
C GLU A 211 -13.47 -44.75 -5.29
N LYS A 212 -12.88 -44.31 -4.17
CA LYS A 212 -12.31 -45.22 -3.18
C LYS A 212 -13.40 -46.16 -2.64
N ARG A 213 -13.06 -47.45 -2.45
CA ARG A 213 -13.94 -48.49 -1.84
C ARG A 213 -13.41 -48.86 -0.44
N PHE A 214 -14.31 -49.00 0.54
CA PHE A 214 -13.98 -49.37 1.91
C PHE A 214 -14.19 -50.86 2.13
N SER A 215 -13.16 -51.58 2.59
CA SER A 215 -13.24 -53.00 2.93
C SER A 215 -13.43 -53.18 4.44
N PHE A 216 -14.61 -53.65 4.86
CA PHE A 216 -14.88 -53.90 6.28
C PHE A 216 -13.96 -55.00 6.86
N SER A 217 -13.60 -56.00 6.05
CA SER A 217 -12.65 -57.05 6.45
C SER A 217 -11.25 -56.52 6.76
N SER A 218 -10.76 -55.52 6.00
CA SER A 218 -9.47 -54.87 6.25
C SER A 218 -9.50 -53.93 7.46
N TYR A 219 -10.66 -53.37 7.79
CA TYR A 219 -10.84 -52.56 8.99
C TYR A 219 -10.75 -53.40 10.27
N ILE A 220 -11.45 -54.54 10.35
CA ILE A 220 -11.36 -55.46 11.51
C ILE A 220 -9.93 -55.98 11.70
N ARG A 221 -9.20 -56.24 10.61
CA ARG A 221 -7.79 -56.68 10.65
C ARG A 221 -6.78 -55.57 10.97
N MET A 222 -7.24 -54.35 11.29
CA MET A 222 -6.38 -53.19 11.61
C MET A 222 -5.41 -52.75 10.48
N GLU A 223 -5.60 -53.21 9.25
CA GLU A 223 -4.73 -52.87 8.11
C GLU A 223 -4.81 -51.36 7.80
N TYR A 224 -6.02 -50.80 7.81
CA TYR A 224 -6.22 -49.36 7.59
C TYR A 224 -5.60 -48.51 8.69
N LEU A 225 -5.68 -48.94 9.96
CA LEU A 225 -5.06 -48.23 11.08
C LEU A 225 -3.55 -48.10 10.86
N LYS A 226 -2.88 -49.21 10.54
CA LYS A 226 -1.43 -49.24 10.26
C LYS A 226 -1.07 -48.36 9.07
N LYS A 227 -1.79 -48.48 7.95
CA LYS A 227 -1.55 -47.71 6.73
C LYS A 227 -1.73 -46.21 6.96
N ASN A 228 -2.82 -45.81 7.63
CA ASN A 228 -3.13 -44.41 7.86
C ASN A 228 -2.15 -43.77 8.86
N LEU A 229 -1.75 -44.48 9.93
CA LEU A 229 -0.73 -43.99 10.86
C LEU A 229 0.64 -43.82 10.19
N MET A 230 1.04 -44.77 9.34
CA MET A 230 2.30 -44.68 8.59
C MET A 230 2.30 -43.49 7.63
N MET A 231 1.17 -43.21 6.98
CA MET A 231 1.00 -42.05 6.12
C MET A 231 1.14 -40.72 6.88
N LEU A 232 0.60 -40.63 8.11
CA LEU A 232 0.78 -39.45 8.96
C LEU A 232 2.25 -39.27 9.34
N HIS A 233 2.91 -40.35 9.76
CA HIS A 233 4.30 -40.31 10.23
C HIS A 233 5.30 -39.90 9.14
N GLN A 234 5.05 -40.28 7.87
CA GLN A 234 5.89 -39.87 6.73
C GLN A 234 5.88 -38.36 6.47
N LYS A 235 4.84 -37.64 6.92
CA LYS A 235 4.70 -36.19 6.71
C LYS A 235 5.08 -35.45 7.99
N GLU A 236 6.36 -35.12 8.13
CA GLU A 236 6.94 -34.58 9.38
C GLU A 236 6.18 -33.36 9.93
N ILE A 237 5.84 -32.37 9.08
CA ILE A 237 5.12 -31.15 9.51
C ILE A 237 3.73 -31.49 10.05
N ILE A 238 3.03 -32.42 9.40
CA ILE A 238 1.69 -32.85 9.83
C ILE A 238 1.80 -33.60 11.16
N PHE A 239 2.68 -34.59 11.25
CA PHE A 239 2.82 -35.41 12.45
C PHE A 239 3.24 -34.58 13.67
N THR A 240 4.22 -33.70 13.51
CA THR A 240 4.68 -32.81 14.59
C THR A 240 3.59 -31.82 15.03
N SER A 241 2.75 -31.35 14.10
CA SER A 241 1.60 -30.51 14.43
C SER A 241 0.53 -31.27 15.22
N ILE A 242 0.25 -32.52 14.83
CA ILE A 242 -0.69 -33.39 15.56
C ILE A 242 -0.17 -33.67 16.98
N LEU A 243 1.13 -33.97 17.15
CA LEU A 243 1.73 -34.17 18.47
C LEU A 243 1.60 -32.94 19.36
N GLY A 244 1.86 -31.74 18.81
CA GLY A 244 1.69 -30.48 19.54
C GLY A 244 0.26 -30.29 20.03
N LEU A 245 -0.73 -30.45 19.15
CA LEU A 245 -2.15 -30.37 19.52
C LEU A 245 -2.55 -31.42 20.55
N SER A 246 -2.05 -32.65 20.40
CA SER A 246 -2.36 -33.77 21.32
C SER A 246 -1.83 -33.51 22.72
N LEU A 247 -0.60 -33.00 22.83
CA LEU A 247 -0.02 -32.63 24.11
C LEU A 247 -0.81 -31.49 24.78
N PHE A 248 -1.21 -30.48 24.01
CA PHE A 248 -2.03 -29.37 24.49
C PHE A 248 -3.38 -29.85 25.05
N TRP A 249 -4.11 -30.67 24.30
CA TRP A 249 -5.42 -31.17 24.74
C TRP A 249 -5.29 -32.13 25.93
N GLY A 250 -4.24 -32.96 25.98
CA GLY A 250 -3.93 -33.77 27.15
C GLY A 250 -3.69 -32.93 28.41
N ILE A 251 -2.84 -31.91 28.32
CA ILE A 251 -2.59 -30.96 29.42
C ILE A 251 -3.90 -30.27 29.85
N SER A 252 -4.67 -29.77 28.88
CA SER A 252 -5.92 -29.06 29.15
C SER A 252 -6.94 -29.96 29.83
N GLN A 253 -7.01 -31.23 29.44
CA GLN A 253 -7.89 -32.22 30.07
C GLN A 253 -7.57 -32.37 31.57
N VAL A 254 -6.28 -32.52 31.92
CA VAL A 254 -5.84 -32.63 33.32
C VAL A 254 -6.12 -31.34 34.08
N VAL A 255 -5.84 -30.18 33.49
CA VAL A 255 -6.11 -28.88 34.12
C VAL A 255 -7.60 -28.71 34.40
N LEU A 256 -8.46 -29.03 33.44
CA LEU A 256 -9.91 -28.91 33.59
C LEU A 256 -10.48 -29.89 34.63
N SER A 257 -9.95 -31.11 34.73
CA SER A 257 -10.44 -32.11 35.69
C SER A 257 -9.92 -31.89 37.11
N SER A 258 -8.66 -31.46 37.26
CA SER A 258 -7.99 -31.40 38.57
C SER A 258 -8.07 -30.02 39.24
N PHE A 259 -8.36 -28.96 38.49
CA PHE A 259 -8.47 -27.60 39.06
C PHE A 259 -9.63 -27.42 40.06
N PRO A 260 -10.84 -27.97 39.85
CA PRO A 260 -11.91 -27.84 40.84
C PRO A 260 -11.57 -28.46 42.19
N GLU A 261 -10.88 -29.59 42.18
CA GLU A 261 -10.37 -30.24 43.40
C GLU A 261 -9.31 -29.38 44.09
N TYR A 262 -8.32 -28.88 43.33
CA TYR A 262 -7.29 -27.97 43.84
C TYR A 262 -7.88 -26.67 44.43
N ALA A 263 -8.85 -26.07 43.75
CA ALA A 263 -9.52 -24.86 44.22
C ALA A 263 -10.26 -25.08 45.55
N LYS A 264 -10.88 -26.26 45.72
CA LYS A 264 -11.58 -26.64 46.94
C LYS A 264 -10.62 -26.97 48.08
N ASN A 265 -9.65 -27.85 47.85
CA ASN A 265 -8.81 -28.43 48.91
C ASN A 265 -7.61 -27.55 49.29
N THR A 266 -7.05 -26.78 48.35
CA THR A 266 -5.84 -25.96 48.61
C THR A 266 -6.17 -24.48 48.78
N ILE A 267 -7.07 -23.92 47.97
CA ILE A 267 -7.37 -22.48 47.99
C ILE A 267 -8.58 -22.15 48.90
N GLY A 268 -9.40 -23.15 49.25
CA GLY A 268 -10.59 -22.97 50.09
C GLY A 268 -11.79 -22.35 49.36
N ILE A 269 -11.80 -22.36 48.01
CA ILE A 269 -12.93 -21.87 47.22
C ILE A 269 -13.93 -23.01 47.06
N THR A 270 -15.00 -22.97 47.84
CA THR A 270 -16.07 -23.98 47.81
C THR A 270 -17.16 -23.67 46.78
N ASN A 271 -17.24 -22.42 46.31
CA ASN A 271 -18.24 -22.01 45.32
C ASN A 271 -17.85 -22.48 43.91
N THR A 272 -18.55 -23.50 43.41
CA THR A 272 -18.35 -24.10 42.09
C THR A 272 -18.58 -23.12 40.94
N ILE A 273 -19.49 -22.14 41.10
CA ILE A 273 -19.75 -21.11 40.08
C ILE A 273 -18.53 -20.21 39.92
N ILE A 274 -17.85 -19.87 41.03
CA ILE A 274 -16.61 -19.07 40.98
C ILE A 274 -15.49 -19.88 40.31
N VAL A 275 -15.34 -21.16 40.66
CA VAL A 275 -14.34 -22.06 40.05
C VAL A 275 -14.56 -22.22 38.54
N GLN A 276 -15.78 -22.57 38.14
CA GLN A 276 -16.15 -22.70 36.72
C GLN A 276 -16.07 -21.36 35.98
N GLY A 277 -16.43 -20.26 36.64
CA GLY A 277 -16.30 -18.90 36.12
C GLY A 277 -14.84 -18.54 35.82
N MET A 278 -13.91 -18.84 36.73
CA MET A 278 -12.48 -18.63 36.50
C MET A 278 -11.96 -19.43 35.30
N MET A 279 -12.35 -20.70 35.18
CA MET A 279 -11.98 -21.56 34.04
C MET A 279 -12.61 -21.09 32.73
N ALA A 280 -13.85 -20.58 32.77
CA ALA A 280 -14.56 -20.06 31.60
C ALA A 280 -13.84 -18.84 30.99
N VAL A 281 -13.13 -18.05 31.80
CA VAL A 281 -12.29 -16.94 31.31
C VAL A 281 -11.20 -17.44 30.36
N ALA A 282 -10.70 -18.67 30.52
CA ALA A 282 -9.78 -19.25 29.53
C ALA A 282 -10.42 -19.37 28.15
N GLY A 283 -11.71 -19.67 28.06
CA GLY A 283 -12.40 -19.71 26.77
C GLY A 283 -12.49 -18.33 26.10
N ILE A 284 -12.69 -17.25 26.87
CA ILE A 284 -12.58 -15.87 26.35
C ILE A 284 -11.16 -15.61 25.83
N GLY A 285 -10.15 -16.07 26.57
CA GLY A 285 -8.76 -16.03 26.13
C GLY A 285 -8.54 -16.75 24.79
N ILE A 286 -9.06 -17.97 24.63
CA ILE A 286 -8.96 -18.75 23.39
C ILE A 286 -9.58 -18.01 22.21
N VAL A 287 -10.74 -17.36 22.40
CA VAL A 287 -11.38 -16.55 21.37
C VAL A 287 -10.46 -15.40 20.92
N ILE A 288 -9.92 -14.65 21.87
CA ILE A 288 -9.02 -13.53 21.58
C ILE A 288 -7.73 -14.02 20.90
N GLY A 289 -7.10 -15.07 21.44
CA GLY A 289 -5.91 -15.69 20.85
C GLY A 289 -6.15 -16.19 19.42
N SER A 290 -7.30 -16.81 19.16
CA SER A 290 -7.67 -17.31 17.84
C SER A 290 -7.89 -16.18 16.82
N VAL A 291 -8.51 -15.08 17.25
CA VAL A 291 -8.68 -13.87 16.43
C VAL A 291 -7.33 -13.21 16.14
N ILE A 292 -6.42 -13.16 17.11
CA ILE A 292 -5.06 -12.62 16.92
C ILE A 292 -4.29 -13.49 15.92
N ALA A 293 -4.27 -14.81 16.09
CA ALA A 293 -3.59 -15.74 15.19
C ALA A 293 -4.10 -15.61 13.73
N GLY A 294 -5.42 -15.50 13.55
CA GLY A 294 -6.03 -15.27 12.24
C GLY A 294 -5.69 -13.91 11.63
N LYS A 295 -5.58 -12.85 12.43
CA LYS A 295 -5.23 -11.49 11.95
C LYS A 295 -3.77 -11.34 11.57
N VAL A 296 -2.87 -11.99 12.31
CA VAL A 296 -1.43 -11.97 12.04
C VAL A 296 -1.13 -12.75 10.76
N SER A 297 -1.81 -13.88 10.54
CA SER A 297 -1.60 -14.76 9.38
C SER A 297 -2.30 -14.29 8.09
N ARG A 298 -2.33 -12.98 7.81
CA ARG A 298 -3.07 -12.39 6.67
C ARG A 298 -2.52 -12.78 5.30
N ASN A 299 -1.20 -12.89 5.18
CA ASN A 299 -0.51 -13.12 3.90
C ASN A 299 -0.07 -14.59 3.75
N HIS A 300 0.30 -15.23 4.85
CA HIS A 300 0.73 -16.62 4.93
C HIS A 300 0.42 -17.15 6.34
N ILE A 301 0.58 -18.46 6.57
CA ILE A 301 0.44 -19.08 7.89
C ILE A 301 1.60 -18.61 8.77
N GLU A 302 1.34 -17.77 9.77
CA GLU A 302 2.38 -17.30 10.67
C GLU A 302 2.73 -18.39 11.68
N ILE A 303 3.90 -19.00 11.52
CA ILE A 303 4.36 -20.13 12.34
C ILE A 303 4.94 -19.63 13.67
N GLY A 304 5.42 -18.37 13.73
CA GLY A 304 6.03 -17.82 14.93
C GLY A 304 5.09 -17.67 16.13
N THR A 305 3.77 -17.75 15.94
CA THR A 305 2.81 -17.76 17.06
C THR A 305 2.81 -19.08 17.84
N ILE A 306 3.24 -20.20 17.23
CA ILE A 306 3.30 -21.53 17.86
C ILE A 306 4.26 -21.55 19.07
N PRO A 307 5.56 -21.24 18.92
CA PRO A 307 6.48 -21.24 20.07
C PRO A 307 6.10 -20.19 21.12
N LEU A 308 5.50 -19.07 20.72
CA LEU A 308 4.99 -18.07 21.67
C LEU A 308 3.80 -18.60 22.49
N GLY A 309 2.86 -19.28 21.84
CA GLY A 309 1.74 -19.94 22.51
C GLY A 309 2.20 -21.05 23.46
N ALA A 310 3.16 -21.88 23.04
CA ALA A 310 3.74 -22.93 23.89
C ALA A 310 4.41 -22.33 25.15
N LEU A 311 5.21 -21.28 24.99
CA LEU A 311 5.84 -20.57 26.11
C LEU A 311 4.80 -19.95 27.05
N GLY A 312 3.73 -19.36 26.52
CA GLY A 312 2.63 -18.84 27.31
C GLY A 312 1.90 -19.92 28.12
N ILE A 313 1.64 -21.09 27.53
CA ILE A 313 1.05 -22.25 28.22
C ILE A 313 1.97 -22.72 29.35
N THR A 314 3.28 -22.89 29.08
CA THR A 314 4.26 -23.30 30.10
C THR A 314 4.31 -22.30 31.25
N LEU A 315 4.34 -20.99 30.96
CA LEU A 315 4.35 -19.94 31.99
C LEU A 315 3.06 -19.95 32.82
N SER A 316 1.90 -20.14 32.20
CA SER A 316 0.63 -20.23 32.92
C SER A 316 0.55 -21.45 33.84
N LEU A 317 1.08 -22.61 33.43
CA LEU A 317 1.18 -23.80 34.28
C LEU A 317 2.17 -23.61 35.44
N LEU A 318 3.27 -22.87 35.21
CA LEU A 318 4.22 -22.54 36.27
C LEU A 318 3.58 -21.65 37.34
N LEU A 319 2.75 -20.69 36.94
CA LEU A 319 2.08 -19.76 37.85
C LEU A 319 0.87 -20.38 38.56
N LEU A 320 0.25 -21.41 37.99
CA LEU A 320 -1.02 -21.97 38.49
C LEU A 320 -0.95 -22.40 39.97
N PRO A 321 0.06 -23.15 40.45
CA PRO A 321 0.14 -23.57 41.85
C PRO A 321 0.56 -22.45 42.82
N SER A 322 1.16 -21.36 42.30
CA SER A 322 1.73 -20.28 43.11
C SER A 322 0.74 -19.13 43.36
N VAL A 323 -0.34 -19.05 42.59
CA VAL A 323 -1.33 -17.97 42.69
C VAL A 323 -2.55 -18.46 43.44
N THR A 324 -2.87 -17.85 44.57
CA THR A 324 -4.03 -18.23 45.41
C THR A 324 -5.22 -17.28 45.27
N HIS A 325 -5.00 -16.05 44.79
CA HIS A 325 -6.07 -15.05 44.70
C HIS A 325 -6.96 -15.29 43.46
N PRO A 326 -8.31 -15.35 43.60
CA PRO A 326 -9.22 -15.72 42.51
C PRO A 326 -9.10 -14.86 41.25
N VAL A 327 -8.93 -13.54 41.40
CA VAL A 327 -8.79 -12.61 40.25
C VAL A 327 -7.52 -12.89 39.45
N PHE A 328 -6.40 -13.19 40.12
CA PHE A 328 -5.14 -13.49 39.44
C PHE A 328 -5.17 -14.90 38.82
N LEU A 329 -5.89 -15.85 39.42
CA LEU A 329 -6.16 -17.14 38.79
C LEU A 329 -7.00 -16.99 37.53
N ALA A 330 -8.07 -16.19 37.56
CA ALA A 330 -8.86 -15.86 36.38
C ALA A 330 -8.01 -15.20 35.28
N LEU A 331 -7.12 -14.28 35.65
CA LEU A 331 -6.17 -13.67 34.71
C LEU A 331 -5.16 -14.69 34.16
N ASN A 332 -4.70 -15.63 34.98
CA ASN A 332 -3.81 -16.70 34.52
C ASN A 332 -4.53 -17.63 33.52
N PHE A 333 -5.79 -18.00 33.79
CA PHE A 333 -6.63 -18.75 32.85
C PHE A 333 -6.89 -17.97 31.57
N PHE A 334 -7.12 -16.66 31.65
CA PHE A 334 -7.21 -15.78 30.48
C PHE A 334 -5.94 -15.88 29.61
N MET A 335 -4.76 -15.75 30.23
CA MET A 335 -3.47 -15.83 29.53
C MET A 335 -3.20 -17.22 28.96
N PHE A 336 -3.51 -18.28 29.71
CA PHE A 336 -3.49 -19.66 29.24
C PHE A 336 -4.36 -19.82 27.99
N GLY A 337 -5.57 -19.25 28.00
CA GLY A 337 -6.49 -19.24 26.87
C GLY A 337 -5.94 -18.49 25.65
N VAL A 338 -5.40 -17.28 25.83
CA VAL A 338 -4.79 -16.51 24.73
C VAL A 338 -3.63 -17.29 24.11
N ALA A 339 -2.76 -17.86 24.94
CA ALA A 339 -1.63 -18.68 24.50
C ALA A 339 -2.10 -19.93 23.74
N SER A 340 -3.18 -20.57 24.20
CA SER A 340 -3.82 -21.72 23.55
C SER A 340 -4.36 -21.35 22.16
N GLY A 341 -5.04 -20.21 22.01
CA GLY A 341 -5.52 -19.75 20.70
C GLY A 341 -4.37 -19.47 19.70
N LEU A 342 -3.26 -18.90 20.17
CA LEU A 342 -2.04 -18.67 19.37
C LEU A 342 -1.33 -19.96 18.95
N PHE A 343 -1.53 -21.04 19.71
CA PHE A 343 -0.95 -22.36 19.47
C PHE A 343 -1.82 -23.24 18.55
N ILE A 344 -3.12 -23.38 18.84
CA ILE A 344 -4.03 -24.33 18.17
C ILE A 344 -4.30 -23.94 16.72
N VAL A 345 -4.58 -22.65 16.47
CA VAL A 345 -5.00 -22.15 15.15
C VAL A 345 -3.96 -22.38 14.05
N PRO A 346 -2.68 -21.97 14.21
CA PRO A 346 -1.66 -22.22 13.19
C PRO A 346 -1.36 -23.71 13.00
N LEU A 347 -1.41 -24.54 14.05
CA LEU A 347 -1.18 -25.99 13.92
C LEU A 347 -2.28 -26.67 13.08
N ASN A 348 -3.54 -26.35 13.33
CA ASN A 348 -4.65 -26.85 12.50
C ASN A 348 -4.54 -26.36 11.05
N ALA A 349 -4.14 -25.10 10.85
CA ALA A 349 -3.91 -24.54 9.53
C ALA A 349 -2.76 -25.27 8.79
N LEU A 350 -1.65 -25.59 9.47
CA LEU A 350 -0.52 -26.33 8.90
C LEU A 350 -0.91 -27.75 8.47
N ILE A 351 -1.68 -28.46 9.31
CA ILE A 351 -2.20 -29.80 8.98
C ILE A 351 -3.02 -29.74 7.69
N GLN A 352 -3.95 -28.79 7.59
CA GLN A 352 -4.81 -28.66 6.40
C GLN A 352 -4.02 -28.19 5.17
N TYR A 353 -3.09 -27.25 5.34
CA TYR A 353 -2.29 -26.68 4.25
C TYR A 353 -1.40 -27.74 3.59
N HIS A 354 -0.67 -28.52 4.38
CA HIS A 354 0.24 -29.56 3.89
C HIS A 354 -0.46 -30.87 3.50
N SER A 355 -1.77 -31.00 3.74
CA SER A 355 -2.56 -32.14 3.30
C SER A 355 -3.02 -31.99 1.85
N LYS A 356 -2.84 -33.04 1.05
CA LYS A 356 -3.41 -33.15 -0.29
C LYS A 356 -4.94 -33.25 -0.18
N GLU A 357 -5.68 -32.69 -1.13
CA GLU A 357 -7.15 -32.63 -1.08
C GLU A 357 -7.80 -34.01 -0.96
N HIS A 358 -7.29 -35.02 -1.68
CA HIS A 358 -7.83 -36.39 -1.70
C HIS A 358 -7.48 -37.25 -0.47
N GLU A 359 -6.72 -36.71 0.49
CA GLU A 359 -6.34 -37.39 1.73
C GLU A 359 -6.61 -36.55 2.99
N LEU A 360 -7.23 -35.37 2.82
CA LEU A 360 -7.42 -34.38 3.89
C LEU A 360 -8.28 -34.93 5.02
N GLY A 361 -9.34 -35.67 4.70
CA GLY A 361 -10.26 -36.30 5.64
C GLY A 361 -9.58 -37.37 6.47
N ILE A 362 -8.78 -38.25 5.86
CA ILE A 362 -7.97 -39.24 6.60
C ILE A 362 -6.98 -38.54 7.53
N VAL A 363 -6.31 -37.48 7.07
CA VAL A 363 -5.35 -36.75 7.92
C VAL A 363 -6.06 -36.10 9.12
N LEU A 364 -7.21 -35.46 8.91
CA LEU A 364 -7.97 -34.82 9.99
C LEU A 364 -8.61 -35.83 10.95
N ALA A 365 -9.08 -36.97 10.46
CA ALA A 365 -9.53 -38.08 11.30
C ALA A 365 -8.37 -38.65 12.13
N GLY A 366 -7.17 -38.71 11.56
CA GLY A 366 -5.96 -39.14 12.25
C GLY A 366 -5.51 -38.16 13.32
N ASN A 367 -5.63 -36.86 13.05
CA ASN A 367 -5.43 -35.82 14.04
C ASN A 367 -6.39 -35.99 15.23
N ASN A 368 -7.68 -36.21 14.97
CA ASN A 368 -8.65 -36.49 16.04
C ASN A 368 -8.31 -37.77 16.81
N PHE A 369 -7.95 -38.85 16.11
CA PHE A 369 -7.58 -40.12 16.73
C PHE A 369 -6.44 -39.95 17.74
N ILE A 370 -5.31 -39.36 17.32
CA ILE A 370 -4.14 -39.21 18.19
C ILE A 370 -4.46 -38.28 19.38
N GLN A 371 -5.16 -37.17 19.15
CA GLN A 371 -5.56 -36.26 20.22
C GLN A 371 -6.44 -36.96 21.27
N ASN A 372 -7.45 -37.72 20.84
CA ASN A 372 -8.36 -38.41 21.76
C ASN A 372 -7.67 -39.56 22.50
N VAL A 373 -6.73 -40.28 21.87
CA VAL A 373 -5.90 -41.29 22.56
C VAL A 373 -5.07 -40.65 23.67
N VAL A 374 -4.42 -39.50 23.39
CA VAL A 374 -3.62 -38.79 24.39
C VAL A 374 -4.50 -38.21 25.51
N MET A 375 -5.63 -37.59 25.18
CA MET A 375 -6.59 -37.10 26.18
C MET A 375 -7.12 -38.23 27.07
N PHE A 376 -7.48 -39.37 26.49
CA PHE A 376 -7.94 -40.54 27.24
C PHE A 376 -6.84 -41.06 28.16
N SER A 377 -5.61 -41.15 27.68
CA SER A 377 -4.45 -41.57 28.49
C SER A 377 -4.21 -40.64 29.69
N PHE A 378 -4.31 -39.32 29.47
CA PHE A 378 -4.15 -38.31 30.52
C PHE A 378 -5.32 -38.33 31.51
N LEU A 379 -6.54 -38.57 31.04
CA LEU A 379 -7.71 -38.76 31.90
C LEU A 379 -7.55 -40.02 32.78
N THR A 380 -7.12 -41.15 32.21
CA THR A 380 -6.83 -42.37 32.98
C THR A 380 -5.74 -42.11 34.03
N MET A 381 -4.69 -41.37 33.67
CA MET A 381 -3.65 -40.96 34.61
C MET A 381 -4.21 -40.10 35.76
N THR A 382 -5.09 -39.13 35.47
CA THR A 382 -5.75 -38.33 36.52
C THR A 382 -6.57 -39.19 37.46
N VAL A 383 -7.34 -40.14 36.94
CA VAL A 383 -8.14 -41.08 37.75
C VAL A 383 -7.22 -41.95 38.63
N LEU A 384 -6.13 -42.48 38.07
CA LEU A 384 -5.16 -43.27 38.84
C LEU A 384 -4.50 -42.45 39.96
N PHE A 385 -4.13 -41.20 39.69
CA PHE A 385 -3.59 -40.29 40.72
C PHE A 385 -4.60 -40.05 41.85
N ALA A 386 -5.87 -39.84 41.51
CA ALA A 386 -6.94 -39.66 42.49
C ALA A 386 -7.15 -40.93 43.34
N LEU A 387 -7.17 -42.12 42.72
CA LEU A 387 -7.30 -43.40 43.42
C LEU A 387 -6.11 -43.71 44.35
N MET A 388 -4.91 -43.19 44.02
CA MET A 388 -3.71 -43.30 44.86
C MET A 388 -3.66 -42.26 45.99
N GLY A 389 -4.64 -41.36 46.09
CA GLY A 389 -4.69 -40.31 47.12
C GLY A 389 -3.60 -39.24 46.98
N LEU A 390 -3.05 -39.04 45.78
CA LEU A 390 -2.02 -38.04 45.52
C LEU A 390 -2.64 -36.64 45.35
N GLU A 391 -1.99 -35.61 45.89
CA GLU A 391 -2.47 -34.23 45.76
C GLU A 391 -2.46 -33.75 44.30
N SER A 392 -3.51 -33.00 43.91
CA SER A 392 -3.70 -32.46 42.56
C SER A 392 -2.57 -31.52 42.10
N ILE A 393 -1.82 -30.93 43.05
CA ILE A 393 -0.65 -30.08 42.77
C ILE A 393 0.43 -30.87 42.01
N GLY A 394 0.64 -32.15 42.36
CA GLY A 394 1.61 -33.02 41.69
C GLY A 394 1.31 -33.19 40.20
N LEU A 395 0.02 -33.25 39.84
CA LEU A 395 -0.42 -33.32 38.44
C LEU A 395 -0.06 -32.04 37.68
N PHE A 396 -0.19 -30.85 38.28
CA PHE A 396 0.19 -29.59 37.61
C PHE A 396 1.70 -29.50 37.36
N TYR A 397 2.54 -29.93 38.30
CA TYR A 397 3.99 -29.98 38.07
C TYR A 397 4.38 -31.00 37.00
N LEU A 398 3.71 -32.15 36.95
CA LEU A 398 3.90 -33.11 35.87
C LEU A 398 3.50 -32.51 34.51
N MET A 399 2.37 -31.80 34.44
CA MET A 399 1.93 -31.10 33.22
C MET A 399 2.90 -29.99 32.82
N LEU A 400 3.48 -29.27 33.79
CA LEU A 400 4.51 -28.28 33.55
C LEU A 400 5.76 -28.90 32.90
N LEU A 401 6.22 -30.08 33.37
CA LEU A 401 7.36 -30.78 32.76
C LEU A 401 7.10 -31.16 31.30
N PHE A 402 5.91 -31.70 31.01
CA PHE A 402 5.48 -31.99 29.64
C PHE A 402 5.44 -30.73 28.76
N ALA A 403 4.85 -29.64 29.27
CA ALA A 403 4.78 -28.37 28.57
C ALA A 403 6.16 -27.76 28.32
N LEU A 404 7.06 -27.80 29.31
CA LEU A 404 8.42 -27.27 29.23
C LEU A 404 9.24 -28.04 28.20
N GLY A 405 9.17 -29.38 28.21
CA GLY A 405 9.82 -30.22 27.21
C GLY A 405 9.37 -29.91 25.78
N GLY A 406 8.05 -29.74 25.58
CA GLY A 406 7.47 -29.33 24.30
C GLY A 406 7.94 -27.94 23.85
N THR A 407 7.94 -26.96 24.76
CA THR A 407 8.41 -25.59 24.49
C THR A 407 9.88 -25.56 24.12
N LEU A 408 10.75 -26.26 24.84
CA LEU A 408 12.19 -26.34 24.52
C LEU A 408 12.46 -26.99 23.16
N TYR A 409 11.71 -28.05 22.82
CA TYR A 409 11.77 -28.66 21.49
C TYR A 409 11.39 -27.68 20.38
N LEU A 410 10.30 -26.92 20.55
CA LEU A 410 9.85 -25.93 19.58
C LEU A 410 10.85 -24.77 19.42
N LEU A 411 11.39 -24.25 20.52
CA LEU A 411 12.40 -23.20 20.49
C LEU A 411 13.69 -23.64 19.77
N ARG A 412 14.07 -24.92 19.89
CA ARG A 412 15.22 -25.48 19.18
C ARG A 412 14.94 -25.73 17.70
N LYS A 413 13.74 -26.21 17.35
CA LYS A 413 13.36 -26.57 15.98
C LYS A 413 13.02 -25.35 15.11
N MET A 414 12.41 -24.31 15.70
CA MET A 414 11.90 -23.14 14.96
C MET A 414 12.32 -21.80 15.61
N PRO A 415 13.61 -21.60 15.96
CA PRO A 415 14.06 -20.37 16.64
C PRO A 415 13.83 -19.14 15.78
N GLN A 416 14.02 -19.28 14.46
CA GLN A 416 13.91 -18.17 13.53
C GLN A 416 12.47 -17.69 13.35
N SER A 417 11.49 -18.59 13.31
CA SER A 417 10.07 -18.22 13.16
C SER A 417 9.60 -17.36 14.32
N LEU A 418 10.03 -17.66 15.55
CA LEU A 418 9.75 -16.82 16.73
C LEU A 418 10.38 -15.43 16.59
N VAL A 419 11.68 -15.37 16.28
CA VAL A 419 12.39 -14.07 16.15
C VAL A 419 11.78 -13.24 15.01
N GLN A 420 11.46 -13.86 13.88
CA GLN A 420 10.81 -13.21 12.75
C GLN A 420 9.43 -12.68 13.15
N PHE A 421 8.63 -13.46 13.87
CA PHE A 421 7.32 -12.99 14.35
C PHE A 421 7.46 -11.81 15.32
N LEU A 422 8.45 -11.82 16.22
CA LEU A 422 8.71 -10.71 17.14
C LEU A 422 9.16 -9.45 16.39
N ILE A 423 10.11 -9.56 15.44
CA ILE A 423 10.55 -8.44 14.60
C ILE A 423 9.37 -7.91 13.78
N THR A 424 8.61 -8.79 13.13
CA THR A 424 7.42 -8.44 12.35
C THR A 424 6.40 -7.71 13.23
N SER A 425 6.16 -8.19 14.44
CA SER A 425 5.26 -7.55 15.41
C SER A 425 5.73 -6.14 15.75
N ILE A 426 7.02 -5.94 16.04
CA ILE A 426 7.60 -4.62 16.34
C ILE A 426 7.52 -3.68 15.13
N VAL A 427 7.93 -4.14 13.95
CA VAL A 427 7.96 -3.33 12.72
C VAL A 427 6.54 -3.00 12.25
N SER A 428 5.58 -3.91 12.43
CA SER A 428 4.17 -3.72 12.06
C SER A 428 3.44 -2.62 12.86
N VAL A 429 3.94 -2.28 14.06
CA VAL A 429 3.43 -1.13 14.84
C VAL A 429 3.66 0.18 14.08
N ARG A 430 4.80 0.30 13.41
CA ARG A 430 5.20 1.51 12.69
C ARG A 430 4.80 1.48 11.22
N PHE A 431 4.89 0.32 10.57
CA PHE A 431 4.70 0.19 9.12
C PHE A 431 3.55 -0.76 8.79
N LYS A 432 2.62 -0.27 7.96
CA LYS A 432 1.57 -1.11 7.38
C LYS A 432 2.05 -1.62 6.04
N LEU A 433 2.62 -2.83 6.03
CA LEU A 433 3.12 -3.48 4.83
C LEU A 433 1.98 -4.01 3.96
N LYS A 434 1.93 -3.57 2.70
CA LYS A 434 1.07 -4.09 1.64
C LYS A 434 1.94 -4.83 0.62
N VAL A 435 1.65 -6.10 0.38
CA VAL A 435 2.34 -6.93 -0.61
C VAL A 435 1.50 -6.96 -1.89
N LEU A 436 2.09 -6.54 -3.01
CA LEU A 436 1.48 -6.58 -4.34
C LEU A 436 2.09 -7.73 -5.15
N ASN A 437 1.24 -8.43 -5.90
CA ASN A 437 1.61 -9.53 -6.80
C ASN A 437 2.38 -10.67 -6.14
N PHE A 438 1.99 -11.06 -4.92
CA PHE A 438 2.65 -12.13 -4.16
C PHE A 438 2.61 -13.49 -4.86
N GLU A 439 1.62 -13.72 -5.71
CA GLU A 439 1.48 -14.91 -6.56
C GLU A 439 2.68 -15.15 -7.48
N ASN A 440 3.48 -14.13 -7.78
CA ASN A 440 4.72 -14.27 -8.56
C ASN A 440 5.87 -14.87 -7.75
N PHE A 441 5.77 -14.95 -6.42
CA PHE A 441 6.84 -15.44 -5.56
C PHE A 441 6.96 -16.98 -5.67
N PRO A 442 8.11 -17.53 -6.11
CA PRO A 442 8.29 -18.98 -6.25
C PRO A 442 8.27 -19.70 -4.89
N GLN A 443 7.40 -20.71 -4.76
CA GLN A 443 7.26 -21.47 -3.50
C GLN A 443 8.43 -22.44 -3.24
N ALA A 444 9.10 -22.90 -4.30
CA ALA A 444 10.24 -23.81 -4.25
C ALA A 444 11.32 -23.39 -5.27
N GLY A 445 12.52 -23.98 -5.16
CA GLY A 445 13.68 -23.65 -6.01
C GLY A 445 14.44 -22.39 -5.57
N GLY A 446 15.63 -22.20 -6.15
CA GLY A 446 16.51 -21.07 -5.83
C GLY A 446 15.94 -19.76 -6.35
N VAL A 447 15.93 -18.73 -5.50
CA VAL A 447 15.39 -17.40 -5.87
C VAL A 447 16.40 -16.31 -5.54
N LEU A 448 16.83 -15.57 -6.56
CA LEU A 448 17.64 -14.37 -6.41
C LEU A 448 16.76 -13.13 -6.47
N MET A 449 16.49 -12.52 -5.32
CA MET A 449 15.67 -11.32 -5.20
C MET A 449 16.51 -10.06 -5.43
N LEU A 450 16.08 -9.21 -6.37
CA LEU A 450 16.77 -7.97 -6.74
C LEU A 450 15.80 -6.79 -6.73
N GLY A 451 16.15 -5.72 -6.02
CA GLY A 451 15.25 -4.56 -5.88
C GLY A 451 15.95 -3.30 -5.41
N ASN A 452 15.19 -2.23 -5.27
CA ASN A 452 15.70 -0.94 -4.85
C ASN A 452 16.02 -0.88 -3.34
N HIS A 453 16.90 0.05 -2.96
CA HIS A 453 17.36 0.20 -1.57
C HIS A 453 17.14 1.63 -1.05
N ILE A 454 16.11 1.84 -0.24
CA ILE A 454 15.65 3.15 0.23
C ILE A 454 16.03 3.42 1.70
N SER A 455 16.02 2.41 2.56
CA SER A 455 16.15 2.58 4.02
C SER A 455 16.89 1.43 4.71
N TRP A 456 17.36 1.69 5.94
CA TRP A 456 17.94 0.66 6.80
C TRP A 456 16.96 -0.45 7.23
N VAL A 457 15.65 -0.24 7.07
CA VAL A 457 14.62 -1.23 7.44
C VAL A 457 14.17 -2.11 6.26
N ASP A 458 14.72 -1.90 5.07
CA ASP A 458 14.33 -2.60 3.84
C ASP A 458 14.39 -4.13 4.01
N TRP A 459 15.46 -4.63 4.64
CA TRP A 459 15.64 -6.07 4.88
C TRP A 459 14.50 -6.67 5.71
N ALA A 460 14.02 -5.95 6.73
CA ALA A 460 12.96 -6.43 7.60
C ALA A 460 11.62 -6.48 6.83
N LEU A 461 11.36 -5.50 5.98
CA LEU A 461 10.15 -5.44 5.17
C LEU A 461 10.13 -6.50 4.07
N VAL A 462 11.28 -6.76 3.44
CA VAL A 462 11.45 -7.88 2.50
C VAL A 462 11.20 -9.20 3.22
N GLN A 463 11.79 -9.41 4.41
CA GLN A 463 11.58 -10.64 5.18
C GLN A 463 10.13 -10.80 5.69
N MET A 464 9.44 -9.71 6.04
CA MET A 464 8.01 -9.73 6.43
C MET A 464 7.09 -10.07 5.24
N ALA A 465 7.50 -9.73 4.02
CA ALA A 465 6.73 -9.97 2.82
C ALA A 465 6.80 -11.43 2.34
N VAL A 466 7.87 -12.13 2.72
CA VAL A 466 8.23 -13.45 2.18
C VAL A 466 8.13 -14.52 3.27
N PRO A 467 7.44 -15.65 3.02
CA PRO A 467 7.28 -16.73 4.01
C PRO A 467 8.54 -17.60 4.16
N ARG A 468 9.45 -17.57 3.17
CA ARG A 468 10.73 -18.28 3.20
C ARG A 468 11.80 -17.42 3.88
N ARG A 469 12.80 -18.07 4.45
CA ARG A 469 13.99 -17.40 4.97
C ARG A 469 14.72 -16.69 3.84
N VAL A 470 15.01 -15.40 4.02
CA VAL A 470 15.78 -14.60 3.07
C VAL A 470 17.22 -14.45 3.57
N ARG A 471 18.19 -14.88 2.76
CA ARG A 471 19.62 -14.69 3.00
C ARG A 471 20.06 -13.37 2.36
N PHE A 472 20.33 -12.36 3.18
CA PHE A 472 20.75 -11.06 2.66
C PHE A 472 22.25 -11.05 2.36
N VAL A 473 22.61 -10.44 1.25
CA VAL A 473 23.99 -10.08 0.93
C VAL A 473 24.26 -8.67 1.45
N MET A 474 25.26 -8.51 2.32
CA MET A 474 25.52 -7.25 3.04
C MET A 474 26.98 -6.83 2.96
N ASP A 475 27.25 -5.53 2.92
CA ASP A 475 28.61 -5.00 3.00
C ASP A 475 29.31 -5.43 4.31
N ARG A 476 30.54 -5.94 4.19
CA ARG A 476 31.30 -6.49 5.31
C ARG A 476 31.52 -5.48 6.45
N SER A 477 31.64 -4.19 6.14
CA SER A 477 31.84 -3.13 7.15
C SER A 477 30.61 -2.94 8.07
N ILE A 478 29.42 -3.28 7.57
CA ILE A 478 28.17 -3.26 8.36
C ILE A 478 28.07 -4.57 9.14
N TYR A 479 28.39 -5.69 8.49
CA TYR A 479 28.29 -7.03 9.07
C TYR A 479 29.24 -7.26 10.26
N GLU A 480 30.47 -6.74 10.20
CA GLU A 480 31.49 -6.96 11.25
C GLU A 480 31.30 -6.09 12.50
N ARG A 481 30.27 -5.23 12.55
CA ARG A 481 29.97 -4.45 13.76
C ARG A 481 29.65 -5.39 14.92
N TRP A 482 30.41 -5.27 16.01
CA TRP A 482 30.36 -6.23 17.13
C TRP A 482 28.96 -6.48 17.70
N TYR A 483 28.11 -5.45 17.74
CA TYR A 483 26.74 -5.54 18.25
C TYR A 483 25.73 -6.11 17.24
N LEU A 484 26.07 -6.18 15.95
CA LEU A 484 25.22 -6.79 14.90
C LEU A 484 25.69 -8.20 14.53
N LYS A 485 26.99 -8.49 14.61
CA LYS A 485 27.58 -9.71 14.06
C LYS A 485 26.85 -10.98 14.52
N ARG A 486 26.65 -11.17 15.82
CA ARG A 486 25.96 -12.36 16.37
C ARG A 486 24.53 -12.52 15.84
N PHE A 487 23.83 -11.40 15.65
CA PHE A 487 22.49 -11.40 15.09
C PHE A 487 22.51 -11.75 13.59
N LEU A 488 23.44 -11.17 12.83
CA LEU A 488 23.59 -11.43 11.40
C LEU A 488 24.07 -12.87 11.11
N ASP A 489 24.90 -13.44 11.98
CA ASP A 489 25.32 -14.84 11.95
C ASP A 489 24.12 -15.77 12.15
N PHE A 490 23.25 -15.47 13.11
CA PHE A 490 22.01 -16.22 13.34
C PHE A 490 21.10 -16.24 12.11
N PHE A 491 21.00 -15.11 11.39
CA PHE A 491 20.26 -15.03 10.12
C PHE A 491 21.06 -15.53 8.90
N ALA A 492 22.34 -15.88 9.07
CA ALA A 492 23.29 -16.28 8.04
C ALA A 492 23.27 -15.32 6.83
N VAL A 493 23.50 -14.05 7.15
CA VAL A 493 23.78 -12.99 6.20
C VAL A 493 25.16 -13.23 5.55
N ILE A 494 25.26 -12.96 4.26
CA ILE A 494 26.47 -13.21 3.46
C ILE A 494 27.27 -11.90 3.37
N PRO A 495 28.47 -11.80 4.00
CA PRO A 495 29.27 -10.58 3.95
C PRO A 495 30.06 -10.44 2.64
N VAL A 496 29.92 -9.29 1.98
CA VAL A 496 30.63 -8.94 0.74
C VAL A 496 31.63 -7.81 0.96
N SER A 497 32.82 -7.95 0.38
CA SER A 497 33.83 -6.90 0.27
C SER A 497 34.62 -7.09 -1.03
N PRO A 498 35.35 -6.07 -1.52
CA PRO A 498 36.21 -6.23 -2.70
C PRO A 498 37.22 -7.37 -2.55
N ARG A 499 37.75 -7.61 -1.34
CA ARG A 499 38.73 -8.67 -1.04
C ARG A 499 38.13 -10.07 -0.93
N ALA A 500 36.84 -10.18 -0.61
CA ALA A 500 36.15 -11.46 -0.38
C ALA A 500 35.00 -11.74 -1.37
N MET A 501 34.96 -11.01 -2.49
CA MET A 501 33.90 -11.15 -3.50
C MET A 501 33.80 -12.57 -4.06
N LYS A 502 34.95 -13.24 -4.28
CA LYS A 502 34.99 -14.62 -4.79
C LYS A 502 34.29 -15.61 -3.87
N GLN A 503 34.48 -15.48 -2.55
CA GLN A 503 33.83 -16.36 -1.58
C GLN A 503 32.33 -16.12 -1.54
N ALA A 504 31.90 -14.85 -1.55
CA ALA A 504 30.47 -14.53 -1.55
C ALA A 504 29.75 -15.02 -2.81
N ILE A 505 30.39 -14.99 -3.98
CA ILE A 505 29.86 -15.60 -5.22
C ILE A 505 29.59 -17.09 -5.01
N ILE A 506 30.58 -17.84 -4.49
CA ILE A 506 30.45 -19.28 -4.23
C ILE A 506 29.33 -19.57 -3.22
N ASP A 507 29.23 -18.78 -2.15
CA ASP A 507 28.20 -18.95 -1.13
C ASP A 507 26.80 -18.69 -1.67
N VAL A 508 26.62 -17.66 -2.51
CA VAL A 508 25.34 -17.36 -3.17
C VAL A 508 24.96 -18.47 -4.14
N GLU A 509 25.88 -18.93 -4.99
CA GLU A 509 25.64 -20.01 -5.96
C GLU A 509 25.21 -21.30 -5.25
N ARG A 510 25.91 -21.69 -4.17
CA ARG A 510 25.56 -22.85 -3.34
C ARG A 510 24.14 -22.75 -2.79
N LEU A 511 23.79 -21.60 -2.19
CA LEU A 511 22.47 -21.40 -1.58
C LEU A 511 21.36 -21.44 -2.63
N LEU A 512 21.58 -20.87 -3.82
CA LEU A 512 20.60 -20.96 -4.91
C LEU A 512 20.39 -22.42 -5.35
N ARG A 513 21.46 -23.21 -5.47
CA ARG A 513 21.38 -24.65 -5.80
C ARG A 513 20.67 -25.48 -4.72
N GLU A 514 20.82 -25.11 -3.45
CA GLU A 514 20.09 -25.71 -2.33
C GLU A 514 18.61 -25.31 -2.29
N GLY A 515 18.17 -24.44 -3.20
CA GLY A 515 16.80 -23.95 -3.26
C GLY A 515 16.50 -22.93 -2.16
N GLU A 516 17.47 -22.13 -1.75
CA GLU A 516 17.28 -21.03 -0.79
C GLU A 516 16.96 -19.69 -1.49
N VAL A 517 16.47 -18.73 -0.71
CA VAL A 517 16.18 -17.37 -1.21
C VAL A 517 17.33 -16.44 -0.81
N VAL A 518 17.96 -15.82 -1.80
CA VAL A 518 19.03 -14.84 -1.59
C VAL A 518 18.55 -13.46 -2.05
N CYS A 519 18.75 -12.43 -1.23
CA CYS A 519 18.38 -11.05 -1.58
C CYS A 519 19.61 -10.16 -1.69
N ILE A 520 19.69 -9.44 -2.81
CA ILE A 520 20.74 -8.46 -3.09
C ILE A 520 20.08 -7.15 -3.46
N PHE A 521 20.60 -6.06 -2.90
CA PHE A 521 20.27 -4.70 -3.32
C PHE A 521 21.30 -4.22 -4.35
N PRO A 522 21.05 -4.37 -5.67
CA PRO A 522 22.02 -4.09 -6.72
C PRO A 522 22.46 -2.64 -6.83
N GLU A 523 21.76 -1.67 -6.20
CA GLU A 523 22.23 -0.28 -6.06
C GLU A 523 23.53 -0.18 -5.25
N GLY A 524 23.75 -1.13 -4.32
CA GLY A 524 24.97 -1.23 -3.52
C GLY A 524 25.11 -0.20 -2.39
N THR A 525 24.22 0.80 -2.32
CA THR A 525 24.08 1.74 -1.20
C THR A 525 22.62 2.13 -1.00
N ILE A 526 22.30 2.67 0.17
CA ILE A 526 20.97 3.24 0.47
C ILE A 526 20.82 4.55 -0.32
N SER A 527 19.73 4.65 -1.07
CA SER A 527 19.37 5.82 -1.89
C SER A 527 19.48 7.13 -1.11
N ARG A 528 20.04 8.17 -1.75
CA ARG A 528 20.22 9.51 -1.17
C ARG A 528 19.31 10.57 -1.79
N ASN A 529 18.63 10.25 -2.88
CA ASN A 529 17.72 11.14 -3.59
C ASN A 529 16.32 10.54 -3.78
N GLY A 530 16.05 9.34 -3.27
CA GLY A 530 14.75 8.66 -3.37
C GLY A 530 14.43 8.11 -4.77
N GLN A 531 15.31 8.31 -5.75
CA GLN A 531 15.20 7.73 -7.09
C GLN A 531 15.89 6.36 -7.15
N LEU A 532 15.50 5.56 -8.14
CA LEU A 532 16.12 4.28 -8.44
C LEU A 532 17.53 4.49 -8.99
N GLY A 533 18.55 4.02 -8.27
CA GLY A 533 19.95 4.13 -8.68
C GLY A 533 20.37 3.21 -9.83
N SER A 534 21.66 3.25 -10.16
CA SER A 534 22.24 2.31 -11.13
C SER A 534 22.42 0.92 -10.51
N PHE A 535 22.01 -0.13 -11.24
CA PHE A 535 22.17 -1.52 -10.80
C PHE A 535 23.57 -2.00 -11.17
N LYS A 536 24.35 -2.42 -10.16
CA LYS A 536 25.69 -2.98 -10.37
C LYS A 536 25.59 -4.40 -10.93
N ARG A 537 26.48 -4.74 -11.85
CA ARG A 537 26.56 -6.05 -12.53
C ARG A 537 27.14 -7.18 -11.68
N GLY A 538 27.42 -6.93 -10.39
CA GLY A 538 28.08 -7.91 -9.52
C GLY A 538 27.28 -9.20 -9.35
N PHE A 539 25.95 -9.11 -9.33
CA PHE A 539 25.06 -10.27 -9.19
C PHE A 539 25.05 -11.15 -10.45
N GLU A 540 25.33 -10.61 -11.65
CA GLU A 540 25.37 -11.39 -12.89
C GLU A 540 26.43 -12.50 -12.82
N LYS A 541 27.52 -12.26 -12.08
CA LYS A 541 28.58 -13.25 -11.83
C LYS A 541 28.27 -14.19 -10.66
N MET A 542 27.33 -13.84 -9.80
CA MET A 542 26.93 -14.64 -8.63
C MET A 542 26.00 -15.80 -9.01
N VAL A 543 25.46 -15.76 -10.21
CA VAL A 543 24.50 -16.75 -10.72
C VAL A 543 25.17 -18.01 -11.25
N GLY A 544 26.33 -17.89 -11.92
CA GLY A 544 27.04 -19.05 -12.50
C GLY A 544 26.11 -19.94 -13.34
N ASP A 545 26.18 -21.26 -13.10
CA ASP A 545 25.27 -22.29 -13.66
C ASP A 545 24.16 -22.69 -12.66
N ALA A 546 23.79 -21.83 -11.70
CA ALA A 546 22.80 -22.18 -10.69
C ALA A 546 21.38 -22.30 -11.27
N ASP A 547 20.70 -23.41 -10.94
CA ASP A 547 19.28 -23.59 -11.24
C ASP A 547 18.42 -22.69 -10.34
N GLY A 548 17.76 -21.69 -10.93
CA GLY A 548 16.90 -20.76 -10.19
C GLY A 548 16.25 -19.70 -11.06
N VAL A 549 15.66 -18.69 -10.40
CA VAL A 549 15.06 -17.52 -11.07
C VAL A 549 15.45 -16.22 -10.38
N ILE A 550 15.51 -15.13 -11.16
CA ILE A 550 15.60 -13.78 -10.60
C ILE A 550 14.18 -13.28 -10.31
N LEU A 551 13.93 -12.81 -9.09
CA LEU A 551 12.67 -12.19 -8.72
C LEU A 551 12.87 -10.68 -8.50
N PRO A 552 12.48 -9.82 -9.46
CA PRO A 552 12.55 -8.38 -9.26
C PRO A 552 11.50 -7.93 -8.23
N PHE A 553 11.86 -6.99 -7.35
CA PHE A 553 10.93 -6.37 -6.41
C PHE A 553 11.15 -4.86 -6.28
N TYR A 554 10.10 -4.15 -5.89
CA TYR A 554 10.15 -2.70 -5.64
C TYR A 554 9.54 -2.33 -4.29
N LEU A 555 10.31 -1.64 -3.46
CA LEU A 555 9.92 -1.07 -2.17
C LEU A 555 9.48 0.38 -2.37
N ARG A 556 8.31 0.73 -1.83
CA ARG A 556 7.74 2.09 -1.85
C ARG A 556 7.34 2.52 -0.45
N GLY A 557 7.49 3.82 -0.17
CA GLY A 557 6.94 4.46 1.04
C GLY A 557 7.94 4.62 2.18
N LEU A 558 9.20 4.20 1.98
CA LEU A 558 10.27 4.33 2.97
C LEU A 558 11.07 5.62 2.85
N TRP A 559 10.98 6.31 1.72
CA TRP A 559 11.60 7.62 1.55
C TRP A 559 10.89 8.64 2.44
N GLY A 560 11.64 9.36 3.28
CA GLY A 560 11.06 10.19 4.36
C GLY A 560 10.72 9.41 5.63
N ASP A 561 11.16 8.16 5.79
CA ASP A 561 11.21 7.52 7.10
C ASP A 561 12.48 7.97 7.87
N PRO A 562 12.49 8.01 9.22
CA PRO A 562 13.68 8.33 10.01
C PRO A 562 14.89 7.44 9.73
N LEU A 563 14.66 6.21 9.25
CA LEU A 563 15.70 5.28 8.85
C LEU A 563 16.12 5.43 7.38
N SER A 564 15.58 6.41 6.65
CA SER A 564 16.04 6.81 5.32
C SER A 564 17.02 7.98 5.38
N ARG A 565 17.68 8.28 4.25
CA ARG A 565 18.63 9.39 4.13
C ARG A 565 18.01 10.69 3.65
N SER A 566 16.69 10.80 3.66
CA SER A 566 16.01 12.06 3.35
C SER A 566 16.29 13.15 4.40
N SER A 567 15.92 14.39 4.09
CA SER A 567 15.97 15.50 5.02
C SER A 567 15.10 15.27 6.26
N GLU A 568 15.45 15.94 7.36
CA GLU A 568 14.66 15.92 8.60
C GLU A 568 13.26 16.49 8.40
N ARG A 569 13.14 17.59 7.65
CA ARG A 569 11.83 18.17 7.32
C ARG A 569 10.94 17.20 6.55
N LEU A 570 11.47 16.46 5.58
CA LEU A 570 10.70 15.44 4.86
C LEU A 570 10.21 14.35 5.82
N LYS A 571 11.07 13.90 6.74
CA LYS A 571 10.74 12.90 7.76
C LYS A 571 9.61 13.38 8.67
N GLU A 572 9.64 14.63 9.12
CA GLU A 572 8.59 15.21 9.95
C GLU A 572 7.25 15.32 9.22
N LEU A 573 7.27 15.76 7.96
CA LEU A 573 6.07 15.92 7.15
C LEU A 573 5.41 14.56 6.88
N ARG A 574 6.20 13.51 6.62
CA ARG A 574 5.67 12.15 6.39
C ARG A 574 5.24 11.43 7.66
N ARG A 575 5.89 11.64 8.82
CA ARG A 575 5.44 11.07 10.12
C ARG A 575 4.00 11.42 10.48
N GLN A 576 3.45 12.51 9.93
CA GLN A 576 2.06 12.93 10.15
C GLN A 576 1.06 12.20 9.26
N ARG A 577 1.52 11.52 8.20
CA ARG A 577 0.72 10.71 7.28
C ARG A 577 0.95 9.22 7.62
N HIS A 578 -0.06 8.36 7.43
CA HIS A 578 0.13 6.93 7.64
C HIS A 578 1.13 6.38 6.61
N ASN A 579 2.24 5.81 7.09
CA ASN A 579 3.25 5.19 6.23
C ASN A 579 2.76 3.81 5.76
N ASP A 580 1.90 3.82 4.75
CA ASP A 580 1.63 2.63 3.94
C ASP A 580 2.89 2.31 3.13
N VAL A 581 3.56 1.23 3.52
CA VAL A 581 4.74 0.71 2.82
C VAL A 581 4.26 -0.38 1.89
N MET A 582 4.75 -0.36 0.65
CA MET A 582 4.39 -1.36 -0.35
C MET A 582 5.64 -2.09 -0.82
N ILE A 583 5.51 -3.39 -1.01
CA ILE A 583 6.46 -4.21 -1.76
C ILE A 583 5.72 -4.84 -2.93
N ALA A 584 6.21 -4.64 -4.14
CA ALA A 584 5.65 -5.23 -5.34
C ALA A 584 6.62 -6.27 -5.90
N PHE A 585 6.13 -7.47 -6.23
CA PHE A 585 6.91 -8.54 -6.86
C PHE A 585 6.60 -8.61 -8.36
N GLY A 586 7.65 -8.61 -9.19
CA GLY A 586 7.52 -8.82 -10.63
C GLY A 586 7.47 -10.30 -10.99
N LYS A 587 7.21 -10.58 -12.27
CA LYS A 587 7.27 -11.95 -12.78
C LYS A 587 8.70 -12.49 -12.65
N PRO A 588 8.89 -13.77 -12.32
CA PRO A 588 10.21 -14.40 -12.33
C PRO A 588 10.88 -14.24 -13.70
N LEU A 589 12.15 -13.84 -13.67
CA LEU A 589 13.01 -13.70 -14.84
C LEU A 589 13.99 -14.88 -14.89
N ASN A 590 14.55 -15.12 -16.08
CA ASN A 590 15.63 -16.09 -16.22
C ASN A 590 16.79 -15.70 -15.29
N ILE A 591 17.42 -16.67 -14.63
CA ILE A 591 18.55 -16.40 -13.73
C ILE A 591 19.72 -15.71 -14.46
N SER A 592 19.86 -15.90 -15.78
CA SER A 592 20.88 -15.26 -16.61
C SER A 592 20.55 -13.82 -17.06
N SER A 593 19.46 -13.23 -16.56
CA SER A 593 19.03 -11.88 -16.96
C SER A 593 20.05 -10.82 -16.56
N ARG A 594 20.27 -9.83 -17.44
CA ARG A 594 21.27 -8.77 -17.23
C ARG A 594 20.75 -7.65 -16.31
N ALA A 595 21.66 -6.90 -15.68
CA ALA A 595 21.33 -5.77 -14.80
C ALA A 595 20.39 -4.73 -15.42
N ARG A 596 20.53 -4.48 -16.73
CA ARG A 596 19.66 -3.56 -17.47
C ARG A 596 18.21 -4.05 -17.51
N GLU A 597 18.01 -5.32 -17.85
CA GLU A 597 16.68 -5.94 -17.91
C GLU A 597 16.01 -5.96 -16.54
N VAL A 598 16.75 -6.37 -15.50
CA VAL A 598 16.24 -6.38 -14.11
C VAL A 598 15.89 -4.96 -13.65
N LYS A 599 16.73 -3.95 -13.92
CA LYS A 599 16.46 -2.54 -13.57
C LYS A 599 15.18 -2.06 -14.25
N GLN A 600 14.99 -2.37 -15.53
CA GLN A 600 13.77 -2.01 -16.27
C GLN A 600 12.53 -2.64 -15.61
N LYS A 601 12.58 -3.93 -15.24
CA LYS A 601 11.46 -4.58 -14.55
C LYS A 601 11.18 -4.02 -13.15
N VAL A 602 12.23 -3.69 -12.38
CA VAL A 602 12.05 -3.00 -11.09
C VAL A 602 11.44 -1.61 -11.27
N PHE A 603 11.80 -0.92 -12.35
CA PHE A 603 11.23 0.38 -12.68
C PHE A 603 9.75 0.27 -13.11
N GLU A 604 9.37 -0.72 -13.93
CA GLU A 604 7.96 -1.03 -14.25
C GLU A 604 7.14 -1.34 -12.98
N LEU A 605 7.72 -2.05 -12.01
CA LEU A 605 7.07 -2.29 -10.71
C LEU A 605 6.83 -1.01 -9.91
N SER A 606 7.67 0.01 -10.10
CA SER A 606 7.45 1.32 -9.50
C SER A 606 6.14 1.93 -9.97
N TYR A 607 5.80 1.82 -11.26
CA TYR A 607 4.52 2.30 -11.80
C TYR A 607 3.34 1.63 -11.10
N THR A 608 3.33 0.30 -11.05
CA THR A 608 2.22 -0.46 -10.41
C THR A 608 2.04 -0.05 -8.94
N SER A 609 3.14 0.14 -8.22
CA SER A 609 3.14 0.56 -6.82
C SER A 609 2.62 1.99 -6.64
N TRP A 610 3.01 2.91 -7.53
CA TRP A 610 2.54 4.31 -7.53
C TRP A 610 1.09 4.44 -7.97
N GLU A 611 0.65 3.66 -8.95
CA GLU A 611 -0.74 3.61 -9.38
C GLU A 611 -1.63 3.19 -8.21
N GLN A 612 -1.29 2.08 -7.52
CA GLN A 612 -2.01 1.64 -6.33
C GLN A 612 -1.98 2.67 -5.20
N TYR A 613 -0.88 3.37 -4.99
CA TYR A 613 -0.79 4.42 -3.98
C TYR A 613 -1.69 5.61 -4.26
N THR A 614 -1.70 6.10 -5.50
CA THR A 614 -2.42 7.32 -5.85
C THR A 614 -3.93 7.16 -5.71
N THR A 615 -4.44 5.91 -5.78
CA THR A 615 -5.85 5.62 -5.43
C THR A 615 -6.21 5.95 -3.97
N THR A 616 -5.21 5.94 -3.08
CA THR A 616 -5.38 6.22 -1.64
C THR A 616 -5.13 7.68 -1.27
N LEU A 617 -4.67 8.50 -2.23
CA LEU A 617 -4.47 9.93 -2.00
C LEU A 617 -5.82 10.64 -1.85
N SER A 618 -5.85 11.59 -0.93
CA SER A 618 -6.98 12.50 -0.74
C SER A 618 -7.11 13.49 -1.90
N THR A 619 -8.26 14.16 -1.97
CA THR A 619 -8.45 15.30 -2.89
C THR A 619 -7.59 16.50 -2.46
N LEU A 620 -7.36 17.45 -3.38
CA LEU A 620 -6.61 18.68 -3.10
C LEU A 620 -7.13 19.44 -1.86
N PRO A 621 -8.46 19.67 -1.72
CA PRO A 621 -9.01 20.37 -0.56
C PRO A 621 -8.86 19.62 0.76
N GLU A 622 -9.03 18.29 0.74
CA GLU A 622 -8.86 17.47 1.94
C GLU A 622 -7.42 17.51 2.44
N ALA A 623 -6.46 17.40 1.52
CA ALA A 623 -5.03 17.49 1.83
C ALA A 623 -4.66 18.89 2.36
N TRP A 624 -5.25 19.95 1.79
CA TRP A 624 -5.09 21.32 2.30
C TRP A 624 -5.57 21.47 3.75
N ILE A 625 -6.78 21.00 4.07
CA ILE A 625 -7.33 21.08 5.44
C ILE A 625 -6.44 20.32 6.43
N GLU A 626 -5.96 19.12 6.06
CA GLU A 626 -5.03 18.35 6.89
C GLU A 626 -3.75 19.11 7.19
N THR A 627 -3.14 19.69 6.14
CA THR A 627 -1.89 20.44 6.26
C THR A 627 -2.07 21.71 7.08
N ALA A 628 -3.14 22.48 6.84
CA ALA A 628 -3.43 23.71 7.57
C ALA A 628 -3.74 23.46 9.07
N LYS A 629 -4.31 22.30 9.42
CA LYS A 629 -4.58 21.90 10.81
C LYS A 629 -3.45 21.10 11.46
N GLY A 630 -2.52 20.57 10.67
CA GLY A 630 -1.44 19.69 11.10
C GLY A 630 -0.36 20.39 11.92
N LYS A 631 0.61 19.61 12.42
CA LYS A 631 1.78 20.16 13.14
C LYS A 631 2.68 20.98 12.22
N SER A 632 2.68 20.67 10.92
CA SER A 632 3.42 21.38 9.88
C SER A 632 3.08 22.88 9.84
N ALA A 633 1.79 23.23 9.96
CA ALA A 633 1.32 24.61 10.01
C ALA A 633 1.84 25.38 11.23
N LYS A 634 2.01 24.72 12.38
CA LYS A 634 2.50 25.32 13.64
C LYS A 634 4.02 25.54 13.64
N ARG A 635 4.75 24.80 12.81
CA ARG A 635 6.22 24.79 12.70
C ARG A 635 6.71 25.31 11.35
N SER A 636 5.86 26.02 10.61
CA SER A 636 6.26 26.67 9.36
C SER A 636 7.39 27.65 9.64
N VAL A 637 8.48 27.60 8.87
CA VAL A 637 9.56 28.58 8.98
C VAL A 637 8.96 29.97 8.75
N ASN A 638 9.28 30.90 9.65
CA ASN A 638 8.73 32.26 9.70
C ASN A 638 7.22 32.39 10.01
N GLY A 639 6.49 31.30 10.31
CA GLY A 639 5.11 31.33 10.79
C GLY A 639 4.02 31.65 9.75
N TYR A 640 4.38 31.80 8.47
CA TYR A 640 3.42 32.05 7.38
C TYR A 640 3.27 30.83 6.44
N CYS A 641 2.13 30.80 5.73
CA CYS A 641 1.83 29.88 4.64
C CYS A 641 2.18 30.55 3.30
N SER A 642 1.70 31.78 3.11
CA SER A 642 2.05 32.61 1.97
C SER A 642 2.39 34.03 2.40
N VAL A 643 3.19 34.70 1.59
CA VAL A 643 3.42 36.14 1.68
C VAL A 643 3.36 36.75 0.29
N ASP A 644 2.68 37.88 0.18
CA ASP A 644 2.64 38.66 -1.06
C ASP A 644 3.84 39.64 -1.12
N TRP A 645 4.21 40.13 -2.31
CA TRP A 645 5.32 41.08 -2.51
C TRP A 645 5.14 42.42 -1.77
N ARG A 646 3.91 42.68 -1.29
CA ARG A 646 3.54 43.81 -0.43
C ARG A 646 3.77 43.57 1.07
N ASP A 647 4.38 42.44 1.43
CA ASP A 647 4.60 42.00 2.82
C ASP A 647 3.32 41.63 3.60
N GLU A 648 2.26 41.28 2.88
CA GLU A 648 1.03 40.74 3.45
C GLU A 648 1.22 39.26 3.78
N LYS A 649 1.50 38.96 5.06
CA LYS A 649 1.75 37.60 5.57
C LYS A 649 0.46 36.90 5.99
N LEU A 650 0.17 35.76 5.37
CA LEU A 650 -0.95 34.89 5.72
C LEU A 650 -0.44 33.64 6.41
N SER A 651 -0.85 33.42 7.66
CA SER A 651 -0.62 32.13 8.33
C SER A 651 -1.50 31.04 7.72
N HIS A 652 -1.15 29.78 7.93
CA HIS A 652 -1.98 28.63 7.50
C HIS A 652 -3.43 28.73 8.00
N LEU A 653 -3.61 29.19 9.24
CA LEU A 653 -4.94 29.39 9.82
C LEU A 653 -5.71 30.51 9.10
N LYS A 654 -5.06 31.65 8.83
CA LYS A 654 -5.70 32.76 8.10
C LYS A 654 -6.03 32.36 6.66
N MET A 655 -5.11 31.65 5.99
CA MET A 655 -5.32 31.12 4.65
C MET A 655 -6.50 30.13 4.64
N LEU A 656 -6.58 29.21 5.61
CA LEU A 656 -7.69 28.27 5.73
C LEU A 656 -9.03 29.01 5.93
N THR A 657 -9.08 29.98 6.84
CA THR A 657 -10.26 30.83 7.06
C THR A 657 -10.68 31.52 5.77
N GLY A 658 -9.73 32.13 5.04
CA GLY A 658 -10.00 32.77 3.75
C GLY A 658 -10.57 31.79 2.72
N THR A 659 -9.95 30.61 2.56
CA THR A 659 -10.45 29.58 1.63
C THR A 659 -11.86 29.11 2.00
N MET A 660 -12.20 28.99 3.29
CA MET A 660 -13.55 28.64 3.73
C MET A 660 -14.57 29.74 3.44
N LEU A 661 -14.21 31.01 3.65
CA LEU A 661 -15.09 32.16 3.39
C LEU A 661 -15.40 32.32 1.91
N PHE A 662 -14.38 32.17 1.05
CA PHE A 662 -14.57 32.18 -0.40
C PHE A 662 -15.35 30.95 -0.87
N ALA A 663 -15.07 29.74 -0.32
CA ALA A 663 -15.78 28.52 -0.71
C ALA A 663 -17.31 28.63 -0.48
N ARG A 664 -17.74 29.25 0.63
CA ARG A 664 -19.17 29.52 0.92
C ARG A 664 -19.86 30.44 -0.08
N ARG A 665 -19.10 31.20 -0.85
CA ARG A 665 -19.62 32.11 -1.88
C ARG A 665 -19.56 31.44 -3.24
N VAL A 666 -18.45 30.77 -3.54
CA VAL A 666 -18.29 29.99 -4.78
C VAL A 666 -19.33 28.86 -4.87
N CYS A 667 -19.72 28.24 -3.75
CA CYS A 667 -20.72 27.16 -3.77
C CYS A 667 -22.12 27.64 -4.22
N LYS A 668 -22.42 28.95 -4.11
CA LYS A 668 -23.71 29.52 -4.53
C LYS A 668 -23.82 29.76 -6.03
N ILE A 669 -22.70 29.70 -6.75
CA ILE A 669 -22.67 29.91 -8.20
C ILE A 669 -23.23 28.68 -8.92
N TYR A 670 -24.02 28.93 -9.96
CA TYR A 670 -24.57 27.90 -10.83
C TYR A 670 -23.51 27.35 -11.80
N GLY A 671 -23.56 26.04 -12.06
CA GLY A 671 -22.63 25.34 -12.96
C GLY A 671 -21.47 24.65 -12.23
N ASP A 672 -20.87 23.66 -12.87
CA ASP A 672 -19.79 22.86 -12.27
C ASP A 672 -18.40 23.50 -12.41
N ARG A 673 -18.24 24.45 -13.34
CA ARG A 673 -16.94 25.07 -13.67
C ARG A 673 -16.92 26.56 -13.37
N VAL A 674 -15.77 27.04 -12.92
CA VAL A 674 -15.52 28.47 -12.69
C VAL A 674 -14.25 28.92 -13.40
N GLY A 675 -14.33 30.07 -14.07
CA GLY A 675 -13.18 30.73 -14.66
C GLY A 675 -12.42 31.52 -13.59
N ILE A 676 -11.09 31.48 -13.63
CA ILE A 676 -10.23 32.28 -12.76
C ILE A 676 -9.21 33.03 -13.61
N LEU A 677 -9.22 34.36 -13.52
CA LEU A 677 -8.29 35.26 -14.20
C LEU A 677 -7.49 36.03 -13.14
N MET A 678 -6.43 35.39 -12.64
CA MET A 678 -5.60 35.91 -11.54
C MET A 678 -4.11 35.65 -11.78
N PRO A 679 -3.22 36.56 -11.32
CA PRO A 679 -1.77 36.34 -11.37
C PRO A 679 -1.30 35.48 -10.18
N ALA A 680 -0.02 35.09 -10.20
CA ALA A 680 0.63 34.42 -9.07
C ALA A 680 0.61 35.33 -7.82
N SER A 681 -0.32 35.03 -6.91
CA SER A 681 -0.68 35.87 -5.76
C SER A 681 -1.28 35.01 -4.65
N SER A 682 -1.27 35.50 -3.41
CA SER A 682 -1.94 34.81 -2.30
C SER A 682 -3.45 34.69 -2.54
N ALA A 683 -4.07 35.73 -3.09
CA ALA A 683 -5.49 35.71 -3.48
C ALA A 683 -5.77 34.69 -4.59
N GLY A 684 -4.93 34.63 -5.63
CA GLY A 684 -5.03 33.65 -6.71
C GLY A 684 -4.96 32.20 -6.22
N ALA A 685 -4.06 31.91 -5.28
CA ALA A 685 -3.98 30.61 -4.62
C ALA A 685 -5.24 30.30 -3.78
N MET A 686 -5.74 31.31 -3.06
CA MET A 686 -6.90 31.18 -2.19
C MET A 686 -8.19 30.87 -2.97
N ILE A 687 -8.46 31.60 -4.06
CA ILE A 687 -9.66 31.37 -4.88
C ILE A 687 -9.62 30.03 -5.61
N ASN A 688 -8.46 29.61 -6.11
CA ASN A 688 -8.26 28.29 -6.70
C ASN A 688 -8.63 27.18 -5.69
N MET A 689 -8.10 27.24 -4.46
CA MET A 689 -8.43 26.26 -3.43
C MET A 689 -9.89 26.35 -2.97
N ALA A 690 -10.44 27.56 -2.84
CA ALA A 690 -11.83 27.78 -2.43
C ALA A 690 -12.83 27.20 -3.43
N ALA A 691 -12.57 27.32 -4.73
CA ALA A 691 -13.39 26.72 -5.78
C ALA A 691 -13.37 25.19 -5.71
N LEU A 692 -12.18 24.60 -5.51
CA LEU A 692 -12.05 23.15 -5.31
C LEU A 692 -12.76 22.69 -4.02
N MET A 693 -12.69 23.47 -2.94
CA MET A 693 -13.43 23.19 -1.69
C MET A 693 -14.94 23.20 -1.90
N ALA A 694 -15.44 24.11 -2.74
CA ALA A 694 -16.84 24.19 -3.15
C ALA A 694 -17.24 23.11 -4.17
N GLY A 695 -16.34 22.20 -4.51
CA GLY A 695 -16.58 21.11 -5.46
C GLY A 695 -16.66 21.54 -6.92
N LYS A 696 -16.15 22.72 -7.28
CA LYS A 696 -16.10 23.22 -8.66
C LYS A 696 -14.84 22.75 -9.39
N GLU A 697 -14.95 22.58 -10.70
CA GLU A 697 -13.83 22.42 -11.62
C GLU A 697 -13.23 23.80 -11.95
N VAL A 698 -11.92 23.94 -11.80
CA VAL A 698 -11.24 25.23 -11.94
C VAL A 698 -10.64 25.38 -13.34
N VAL A 699 -10.94 26.50 -14.00
CA VAL A 699 -10.35 26.86 -15.30
C VAL A 699 -9.59 28.17 -15.16
N ASN A 700 -8.25 28.09 -15.06
CA ASN A 700 -7.42 29.30 -15.04
C ASN A 700 -7.23 29.82 -16.47
N LEU A 701 -7.72 31.03 -16.73
CA LEU A 701 -7.74 31.64 -18.06
C LEU A 701 -6.39 32.30 -18.38
N ASN A 702 -5.90 32.05 -19.59
CA ASN A 702 -4.66 32.65 -20.08
C ASN A 702 -4.90 34.09 -20.55
N TYR A 703 -4.73 35.04 -19.64
CA TYR A 703 -4.87 36.48 -19.92
C TYR A 703 -3.83 37.04 -20.90
N THR A 704 -2.87 36.23 -21.36
CA THR A 704 -1.92 36.61 -22.42
C THR A 704 -2.27 36.02 -23.79
N ALA A 705 -3.33 35.21 -23.87
CA ALA A 705 -3.83 34.68 -25.13
C ALA A 705 -4.71 35.70 -25.86
N SER A 706 -4.88 35.50 -27.17
CA SER A 706 -5.81 36.31 -27.96
C SER A 706 -7.24 36.23 -27.41
N GLU A 707 -8.02 37.28 -27.61
CA GLU A 707 -9.43 37.34 -27.20
C GLU A 707 -10.24 36.16 -27.77
N LYS A 708 -10.01 35.80 -29.04
CA LYS A 708 -10.63 34.63 -29.69
C LYS A 708 -10.33 33.33 -28.94
N SER A 709 -9.09 33.14 -28.51
CA SER A 709 -8.68 31.96 -27.73
C SER A 709 -9.35 31.92 -26.36
N LEU A 710 -9.51 33.08 -25.71
CA LEU A 710 -10.20 33.21 -24.43
C LEU A 710 -11.71 32.92 -24.56
N ARG A 711 -12.38 33.47 -25.57
CA ARG A 711 -13.79 33.17 -25.86
C ARG A 711 -14.01 31.69 -26.15
N SER A 712 -13.15 31.08 -26.97
CA SER A 712 -13.19 29.63 -27.24
C SER A 712 -13.04 28.80 -25.96
N ALA A 713 -12.14 29.20 -25.05
CA ALA A 713 -11.96 28.53 -23.77
C ALA A 713 -13.18 28.65 -22.84
N LEU A 714 -13.83 29.82 -22.79
CA LEU A 714 -15.06 30.04 -22.02
C LEU A 714 -16.21 29.19 -22.55
N GLN A 715 -16.42 29.19 -23.87
CA GLN A 715 -17.49 28.44 -24.53
C GLN A 715 -17.33 26.93 -24.37
N LYS A 716 -16.16 26.36 -24.70
CA LYS A 716 -15.88 24.92 -24.54
C LYS A 716 -15.98 24.45 -23.10
N SER A 717 -15.73 25.35 -22.15
CA SER A 717 -15.82 25.04 -20.73
C SER A 717 -17.21 25.28 -20.14
N ASP A 718 -18.17 25.83 -20.88
CA ASP A 718 -19.46 26.31 -20.33
C ASP A 718 -19.27 27.18 -19.07
N ILE A 719 -18.28 28.09 -19.11
CA ILE A 719 -18.02 29.02 -18.00
C ILE A 719 -18.96 30.20 -18.11
N ARG A 720 -19.75 30.41 -17.06
CA ARG A 720 -20.65 31.57 -16.92
C ARG A 720 -20.14 32.62 -15.95
N THR A 721 -19.23 32.24 -15.06
CA THR A 721 -18.72 33.12 -14.01
C THR A 721 -17.20 33.10 -13.97
N VAL A 722 -16.60 34.29 -13.97
CA VAL A 722 -15.14 34.49 -13.93
C VAL A 722 -14.75 35.30 -12.70
N TYR A 723 -13.85 34.75 -11.89
CA TYR A 723 -13.25 35.44 -10.76
C TYR A 723 -12.00 36.19 -11.17
N THR A 724 -11.92 37.47 -10.81
CA THR A 724 -10.74 38.31 -11.03
C THR A 724 -10.59 39.36 -9.93
N ALA A 725 -9.63 40.27 -10.06
CA ALA A 725 -9.42 41.37 -9.12
C ALA A 725 -9.33 42.69 -9.88
N SER A 726 -10.07 43.71 -9.43
CA SER A 726 -10.08 45.06 -10.03
C SER A 726 -8.67 45.64 -10.22
N ARG A 727 -7.78 45.44 -9.25
CA ARG A 727 -6.37 45.89 -9.37
C ARG A 727 -5.58 45.16 -10.44
N PHE A 728 -5.92 43.90 -10.70
CA PHE A 728 -5.24 43.12 -11.73
C PHE A 728 -5.71 43.54 -13.13
N LEU A 729 -7.01 43.77 -13.31
CA LEU A 729 -7.56 44.27 -14.57
C LEU A 729 -6.92 45.60 -14.99
N LYS A 730 -6.82 46.56 -14.05
CA LYS A 730 -6.13 47.84 -14.29
C LYS A 730 -4.66 47.66 -14.72
N LYS A 731 -3.98 46.62 -14.22
CA LYS A 731 -2.60 46.32 -14.63
C LYS A 731 -2.54 45.73 -16.03
N LEU A 732 -3.53 44.91 -16.43
CA LEU A 732 -3.61 44.37 -17.78
C LEU A 732 -3.89 45.47 -18.79
N GLU A 733 -4.80 46.39 -18.47
CA GLU A 733 -5.12 47.56 -19.28
C GLU A 733 -3.88 48.45 -19.52
N VAL A 734 -3.10 48.72 -18.47
CA VAL A 734 -1.80 49.44 -18.59
C VAL A 734 -0.78 48.69 -19.46
N LYS A 735 -0.87 47.36 -19.54
CA LYS A 735 -0.04 46.52 -20.42
C LYS A 735 -0.63 46.39 -21.84
N GLY A 736 -1.70 47.11 -22.18
CA GLY A 736 -2.35 47.07 -23.48
C GLY A 736 -3.24 45.84 -23.70
N LEU A 737 -3.62 45.14 -22.64
CA LEU A 737 -4.49 43.97 -22.68
C LEU A 737 -5.88 44.35 -22.16
N ASP A 738 -6.74 44.83 -23.05
CA ASP A 738 -8.14 45.11 -22.75
C ASP A 738 -8.97 43.82 -22.77
N MET A 739 -9.77 43.63 -21.74
CA MET A 739 -10.60 42.43 -21.51
C MET A 739 -12.08 42.79 -21.36
N THR A 740 -12.46 44.06 -21.54
CA THR A 740 -13.83 44.56 -21.36
C THR A 740 -14.83 43.81 -22.24
N SER A 741 -14.52 43.64 -23.52
CA SER A 741 -15.37 42.92 -24.49
C SER A 741 -15.62 41.45 -24.10
N LEU A 742 -14.68 40.80 -23.40
CA LEU A 742 -14.81 39.42 -22.93
C LEU A 742 -15.79 39.32 -21.75
N PHE A 743 -15.86 40.38 -20.94
CA PHE A 743 -16.65 40.43 -19.71
C PHE A 743 -18.13 40.71 -19.96
N ASP A 744 -18.52 41.17 -21.14
CA ASP A 744 -19.93 41.34 -21.50
C ASP A 744 -20.69 40.01 -21.64
N GLU A 745 -19.97 38.90 -21.87
CA GLU A 745 -20.55 37.56 -22.08
C GLU A 745 -20.59 36.69 -20.81
N VAL A 746 -19.95 37.13 -19.72
CA VAL A 746 -19.80 36.34 -18.49
C VAL A 746 -19.99 37.20 -17.24
N GLU A 747 -20.50 36.60 -16.17
CA GLU A 747 -20.57 37.26 -14.87
C GLU A 747 -19.16 37.38 -14.27
N VAL A 748 -18.64 38.59 -14.15
CA VAL A 748 -17.33 38.84 -13.54
C VAL A 748 -17.49 39.18 -12.07
N ILE A 749 -16.87 38.38 -11.20
CA ILE A 749 -16.86 38.60 -9.76
C ILE A 749 -15.49 39.13 -9.34
N ASP A 750 -15.49 40.36 -8.82
CA ASP A 750 -14.31 40.99 -8.24
C ASP A 750 -14.06 40.49 -6.81
N LEU A 751 -12.91 39.85 -6.60
CA LEU A 751 -12.50 39.31 -5.31
C LEU A 751 -12.35 40.39 -4.23
N GLU A 752 -12.01 41.62 -4.61
CA GLU A 752 -11.89 42.75 -3.67
C GLU A 752 -13.26 43.18 -3.14
N ALA A 753 -14.27 43.23 -4.01
CA ALA A 753 -15.66 43.47 -3.62
C ALA A 753 -16.22 42.33 -2.77
N VAL A 754 -15.89 41.07 -3.12
CA VAL A 754 -16.26 39.91 -2.31
C VAL A 754 -15.65 39.99 -0.92
N GLU A 755 -14.38 40.34 -0.79
CA GLU A 755 -13.71 40.53 0.50
C GLU A 755 -14.42 41.63 1.33
N GLY A 756 -14.77 42.76 0.69
CA GLY A 756 -15.52 43.84 1.33
C GLY A 756 -16.92 43.44 1.82
N SER A 757 -17.55 42.45 1.18
CA SER A 757 -18.86 41.91 1.59
C SER A 757 -18.81 41.02 2.84
N ILE A 758 -17.63 40.57 3.26
CA ILE A 758 -17.48 39.65 4.40
C ILE A 758 -17.55 40.44 5.70
N SER A 759 -18.56 40.17 6.53
CA SER A 759 -18.67 40.80 7.84
C SER A 759 -17.54 40.34 8.78
N LYS A 760 -17.09 41.24 9.68
CA LYS A 760 -16.09 40.89 10.71
C LYS A 760 -16.56 39.75 11.62
N VAL A 761 -17.87 39.66 11.88
CA VAL A 761 -18.47 38.58 12.68
C VAL A 761 -18.37 37.24 11.96
N GLU A 762 -18.69 37.20 10.67
CA GLU A 762 -18.55 35.98 9.83
C GLU A 762 -17.09 35.53 9.77
N SER A 763 -16.17 36.47 9.56
CA SER A 763 -14.72 36.20 9.51
C SER A 763 -14.20 35.66 10.83
N LEU A 764 -14.56 36.28 11.96
CA LEU A 764 -14.16 35.82 13.29
C LEU A 764 -14.77 34.46 13.63
N GLY A 765 -16.06 34.25 13.34
CA GLY A 765 -16.73 32.97 13.54
C GLY A 765 -16.07 31.85 12.74
N THR A 766 -15.71 32.12 11.48
CA THR A 766 -15.01 31.15 10.62
C THR A 766 -13.58 30.88 11.10
N LEU A 767 -12.88 31.90 11.59
CA LEU A 767 -11.56 31.74 12.22
C LEU A 767 -11.63 30.85 13.46
N VAL A 768 -12.65 31.03 14.31
CA VAL A 768 -12.88 30.19 15.50
C VAL A 768 -13.16 28.75 15.09
N GLN A 769 -14.02 28.52 14.10
CA GLN A 769 -14.28 27.19 13.53
C GLN A 769 -12.99 26.55 13.00
N ALA A 770 -12.24 27.27 12.17
CA ALA A 770 -10.98 26.82 11.60
C ALA A 770 -9.93 26.49 12.69
N ARG A 771 -9.95 27.18 13.83
CA ARG A 771 -9.02 26.93 14.94
C ARG A 771 -9.44 25.74 15.80
N LEU A 772 -10.70 25.67 16.22
CA LEU A 772 -11.20 24.72 17.22
C LEU A 772 -11.60 23.37 16.65
N LEU A 773 -12.25 23.32 15.47
CA LEU A 773 -12.76 22.06 14.93
C LEU A 773 -11.63 21.17 14.41
N PRO A 774 -11.63 19.85 14.70
CA PRO A 774 -10.72 18.89 14.09
C PRO A 774 -10.84 18.85 12.56
N ALA A 775 -9.73 18.51 11.88
CA ALA A 775 -9.70 18.40 10.41
C ALA A 775 -10.80 17.48 9.87
N THR A 776 -11.07 16.35 10.54
CA THR A 776 -12.12 15.39 10.14
C THR A 776 -13.52 16.00 10.10
N ILE A 777 -13.83 16.94 11.00
CA ILE A 777 -15.13 17.64 11.03
C ILE A 777 -15.16 18.72 9.96
N LEU A 778 -14.08 19.51 9.84
CA LEU A 778 -13.98 20.54 8.81
C LEU A 778 -14.15 19.98 7.40
N LYS A 779 -13.54 18.83 7.11
CA LYS A 779 -13.74 18.13 5.83
C LYS A 779 -15.19 17.79 5.54
N ARG A 780 -15.96 17.35 6.55
CA ARG A 780 -17.38 16.99 6.37
C ARG A 780 -18.29 18.20 6.20
N VAL A 781 -17.94 19.33 6.81
CA VAL A 781 -18.80 20.52 6.86
C VAL A 781 -18.45 21.52 5.75
N CYS A 782 -17.18 21.59 5.33
CA CYS A 782 -16.69 22.65 4.45
C CYS A 782 -16.36 22.17 3.04
N LEU A 783 -16.35 20.86 2.79
CA LEU A 783 -16.03 20.30 1.48
C LEU A 783 -17.26 19.63 0.88
N GLU A 784 -17.47 19.88 -0.40
CA GLU A 784 -18.36 19.06 -1.22
C GLU A 784 -17.70 17.70 -1.47
N LYS A 785 -18.48 16.61 -1.40
CA LYS A 785 -17.93 15.26 -1.51
C LYS A 785 -17.56 14.95 -2.97
N ARG A 786 -16.27 14.91 -3.27
CA ARG A 786 -15.71 14.53 -4.58
C ARG A 786 -14.84 13.28 -4.50
N SER A 787 -14.79 12.53 -5.59
CA SER A 787 -13.83 11.45 -5.79
C SER A 787 -12.48 12.02 -6.19
N ASN A 788 -11.38 11.36 -5.84
CA ASN A 788 -10.06 11.79 -6.33
C ASN A 788 -9.89 11.58 -7.85
N ASN A 789 -10.75 10.80 -8.51
CA ASN A 789 -10.77 10.64 -9.96
C ASN A 789 -11.62 11.72 -10.68
N ASP A 790 -12.27 12.61 -9.94
CA ASP A 790 -13.01 13.73 -10.53
C ASP A 790 -12.04 14.77 -11.08
N VAL A 791 -12.46 15.49 -12.13
CA VAL A 791 -11.67 16.59 -12.71
C VAL A 791 -11.58 17.69 -11.66
N ALA A 792 -10.37 18.20 -11.46
CA ALA A 792 -10.12 19.30 -10.54
C ALA A 792 -9.83 20.58 -11.31
N VAL A 793 -8.99 20.48 -12.34
CA VAL A 793 -8.51 21.63 -13.10
C VAL A 793 -8.57 21.33 -14.59
N ILE A 794 -9.02 22.30 -15.37
CA ILE A 794 -8.90 22.32 -16.82
C ILE A 794 -7.94 23.44 -17.19
N LEU A 795 -6.88 23.10 -17.92
CA LEU A 795 -5.89 24.06 -18.38
C LEU A 795 -5.85 24.09 -19.90
N PHE A 796 -5.96 25.26 -20.48
CA PHE A 796 -5.90 25.42 -21.93
C PHE A 796 -4.45 25.49 -22.39
N SER A 797 -4.02 24.49 -23.16
CA SER A 797 -2.71 24.52 -23.81
C SER A 797 -2.79 25.31 -25.11
N SER A 798 -1.86 26.25 -25.29
CA SER A 798 -1.62 26.95 -26.55
C SER A 798 -0.91 25.99 -27.50
N GLY A 799 -1.68 25.29 -28.34
CA GLY A 799 -1.11 24.59 -29.49
C GLY A 799 -0.50 25.62 -30.44
N SER A 800 0.71 25.35 -30.94
CA SER A 800 1.41 26.20 -31.91
C SER A 800 0.70 26.33 -33.27
N GLU A 801 -0.38 25.57 -33.52
CA GLU A 801 -0.97 25.41 -34.86
C GLU A 801 -2.51 25.30 -34.86
N GLY A 802 -3.24 25.58 -33.76
CA GLY A 802 -4.70 25.43 -33.75
C GLY A 802 -5.43 25.97 -32.52
N GLU A 803 -6.75 25.73 -32.46
CA GLU A 803 -7.60 26.16 -31.33
C GLU A 803 -7.10 25.62 -29.97
N PRO A 804 -7.24 26.40 -28.88
CA PRO A 804 -6.86 25.98 -27.53
C PRO A 804 -7.55 24.68 -27.12
N LYS A 805 -6.80 23.79 -26.45
CA LYS A 805 -7.29 22.48 -25.99
C LYS A 805 -7.41 22.47 -24.47
N GLY A 806 -8.58 22.13 -23.94
CA GLY A 806 -8.78 21.99 -22.50
C GLY A 806 -8.21 20.66 -21.99
N VAL A 807 -7.07 20.69 -21.30
CA VAL A 807 -6.47 19.51 -20.66
C VAL A 807 -7.18 19.24 -19.33
N MET A 808 -7.88 18.11 -19.20
CA MET A 808 -8.58 17.75 -17.96
C MET A 808 -7.66 17.00 -17.00
N LEU A 809 -7.34 17.63 -15.87
CA LEU A 809 -6.54 17.06 -14.78
C LEU A 809 -7.43 16.72 -13.58
N THR A 810 -7.38 15.47 -13.15
CA THR A 810 -8.09 15.02 -11.95
C THR A 810 -7.35 15.43 -10.67
N HIS A 811 -8.06 15.41 -9.53
CA HIS A 811 -7.40 15.56 -8.23
C HIS A 811 -6.25 14.56 -8.07
N ARG A 812 -6.45 13.31 -8.50
CA ARG A 812 -5.45 12.24 -8.45
C ARG A 812 -4.23 12.55 -9.30
N ASN A 813 -4.40 13.08 -10.52
CA ASN A 813 -3.26 13.42 -11.39
C ASN A 813 -2.35 14.48 -10.73
N ILE A 814 -2.95 15.56 -10.22
CA ILE A 814 -2.22 16.67 -9.60
C ILE A 814 -1.58 16.20 -8.28
N MET A 815 -2.32 15.49 -7.43
CA MET A 815 -1.81 14.93 -6.18
C MET A 815 -0.68 13.93 -6.41
N ALA A 816 -0.78 13.10 -7.46
CA ALA A 816 0.29 12.18 -7.86
C ALA A 816 1.56 12.97 -8.23
N ASN A 817 1.46 13.96 -9.13
CA ASN A 817 2.63 14.74 -9.54
C ASN A 817 3.25 15.50 -8.37
N MET A 818 2.44 16.10 -7.49
CA MET A 818 2.95 16.75 -6.28
C MET A 818 3.66 15.76 -5.34
N ALA A 819 3.14 14.55 -5.16
CA ALA A 819 3.80 13.54 -4.33
C ALA A 819 5.14 13.07 -4.95
N GLN A 820 5.21 12.98 -6.28
CA GLN A 820 6.43 12.67 -7.02
C GLN A 820 7.48 13.79 -6.88
N VAL A 821 7.07 15.05 -7.08
CA VAL A 821 7.92 16.24 -6.90
C VAL A 821 8.41 16.35 -5.45
N PHE A 822 7.55 16.04 -4.48
CA PHE A 822 7.89 16.07 -3.05
C PHE A 822 9.08 15.14 -2.73
N ASP A 823 9.14 13.97 -3.36
CA ASP A 823 10.19 12.98 -3.11
C ASP A 823 11.54 13.41 -3.66
N VAL A 824 11.57 14.00 -4.85
CA VAL A 824 12.81 14.48 -5.48
C VAL A 824 13.30 15.81 -4.91
N LEU A 825 12.38 16.70 -4.49
CA LEU A 825 12.75 18.00 -3.91
C LEU A 825 13.46 17.85 -2.56
N ASN A 826 13.19 16.76 -1.83
CA ASN A 826 13.79 16.44 -0.53
C ASN A 826 13.81 17.67 0.41
N VAL A 827 12.63 18.25 0.60
CA VAL A 827 12.37 19.56 1.23
C VAL A 827 13.13 19.71 2.55
N ARG A 828 13.79 20.84 2.77
CA ARG A 828 14.53 21.19 3.99
C ARG A 828 13.71 22.13 4.88
N GLU A 829 14.13 22.34 6.11
CA GLU A 829 13.37 23.18 7.05
C GLU A 829 13.28 24.61 6.53
N GLU A 830 14.40 25.16 6.06
CA GLU A 830 14.58 26.50 5.54
C GLU A 830 13.94 26.75 4.16
N ASP A 831 13.25 25.76 3.58
CA ASP A 831 12.74 25.90 2.22
C ASP A 831 11.56 26.85 2.09
N VAL A 832 11.66 27.77 1.14
CA VAL A 832 10.63 28.73 0.76
C VAL A 832 10.53 28.78 -0.77
N ILE A 833 9.32 28.54 -1.30
CA ILE A 833 9.09 28.47 -2.75
C ILE A 833 8.70 29.84 -3.29
N LEU A 834 9.37 30.30 -4.36
CA LEU A 834 8.95 31.49 -5.10
C LEU A 834 7.83 31.13 -6.08
N SER A 835 6.62 31.60 -5.81
CA SER A 835 5.45 31.50 -6.68
C SER A 835 5.39 32.72 -7.59
N THR A 836 5.97 32.62 -8.78
CA THR A 836 5.98 33.71 -9.78
C THR A 836 5.50 33.29 -11.16
N LEU A 837 5.36 31.99 -11.39
CA LEU A 837 4.88 31.46 -12.66
C LEU A 837 3.36 31.61 -12.80
N PRO A 838 2.83 31.84 -14.01
CA PRO A 838 1.40 32.10 -14.19
C PRO A 838 0.51 30.90 -13.79
N LEU A 839 -0.61 31.19 -13.12
CA LEU A 839 -1.54 30.17 -12.61
C LEU A 839 -2.34 29.45 -13.70
N PHE A 840 -2.42 30.02 -14.91
CA PHE A 840 -3.03 29.36 -16.07
C PHE A 840 -2.11 28.33 -16.74
N HIS A 841 -0.88 28.16 -16.24
CA HIS A 841 0.00 27.07 -16.63
C HIS A 841 0.09 26.03 -15.52
N ALA A 842 0.11 24.75 -15.89
CA ALA A 842 0.29 23.66 -14.93
C ALA A 842 1.60 23.81 -14.12
N PHE A 843 2.65 24.39 -14.72
CA PHE A 843 3.92 24.64 -14.02
C PHE A 843 3.77 25.71 -12.93
N GLY A 844 3.02 26.79 -13.17
CA GLY A 844 2.75 27.76 -12.11
C GLY A 844 1.74 27.25 -11.09
N LEU A 845 0.65 26.64 -11.55
CA LEU A 845 -0.43 26.18 -10.67
C LEU A 845 0.02 25.03 -9.76
N THR A 846 0.55 23.95 -10.33
CA THR A 846 0.86 22.75 -9.55
C THR A 846 2.08 22.95 -8.67
N VAL A 847 3.26 23.23 -9.23
CA VAL A 847 4.51 23.18 -8.44
C VAL A 847 4.81 24.46 -7.66
N SER A 848 4.39 25.62 -8.16
CA SER A 848 4.70 26.89 -7.50
C SER A 848 3.62 27.35 -6.52
N THR A 849 2.38 26.83 -6.63
CA THR A 849 1.23 27.33 -5.86
C THR A 849 0.53 26.24 -5.05
N LEU A 850 -0.02 25.20 -5.69
CA LEU A 850 -0.75 24.14 -4.97
C LEU A 850 0.20 23.25 -4.15
N PHE A 851 1.37 22.93 -4.69
CA PHE A 851 2.38 22.09 -4.03
C PHE A 851 2.85 22.63 -2.67
N PRO A 852 3.30 23.91 -2.54
CA PRO A 852 3.67 24.45 -1.23
C PRO A 852 2.48 24.48 -0.27
N MET A 853 1.30 24.86 -0.76
CA MET A 853 0.07 24.94 0.04
C MET A 853 -0.33 23.58 0.62
N VAL A 854 -0.36 22.52 -0.20
CA VAL A 854 -0.77 21.17 0.19
C VAL A 854 0.29 20.46 1.04
N ASN A 855 1.58 20.80 0.90
CA ASN A 855 2.66 20.16 1.69
C ASN A 855 3.14 21.00 2.88
N GLY A 856 2.60 22.20 3.09
CA GLY A 856 2.94 23.05 4.24
C GLY A 856 4.34 23.64 4.15
N ILE A 857 4.73 24.03 2.92
CA ILE A 857 5.97 24.73 2.61
C ILE A 857 5.60 26.21 2.41
N PRO A 858 6.29 27.16 3.04
CA PRO A 858 6.04 28.59 2.80
C PRO A 858 6.21 28.95 1.32
N MET A 859 5.34 29.81 0.81
CA MET A 859 5.48 30.39 -0.52
C MET A 859 5.51 31.91 -0.51
N VAL A 860 6.27 32.49 -1.44
CA VAL A 860 6.37 33.93 -1.68
C VAL A 860 5.77 34.22 -3.05
N CYS A 861 4.69 34.97 -3.10
CA CYS A 861 4.00 35.26 -4.35
C CYS A 861 4.48 36.57 -4.97
N TYR A 862 4.89 36.50 -6.25
CA TYR A 862 5.24 37.67 -7.05
C TYR A 862 4.54 37.61 -8.42
N PRO A 863 3.62 38.55 -8.72
CA PRO A 863 2.72 38.41 -9.87
C PRO A 863 3.38 38.67 -11.22
N ASP A 864 4.56 39.28 -11.27
CA ASP A 864 5.22 39.68 -12.51
C ASP A 864 6.65 39.10 -12.63
N PRO A 865 6.84 37.92 -13.26
CA PRO A 865 8.16 37.32 -13.40
C PRO A 865 9.11 38.14 -14.28
N THR A 866 8.63 39.12 -15.05
CA THR A 866 9.47 39.94 -15.94
C THR A 866 10.06 41.16 -15.23
N ASN A 867 9.95 41.27 -13.90
CA ASN A 867 10.55 42.36 -13.12
C ASN A 867 11.76 41.87 -12.28
N PRO A 868 12.98 41.87 -12.83
CA PRO A 868 14.18 41.38 -12.15
C PRO A 868 14.43 42.01 -10.77
N LYS A 869 14.24 43.33 -10.62
CA LYS A 869 14.47 44.03 -9.35
C LYS A 869 13.46 43.59 -8.29
N GLY A 870 12.21 43.38 -8.68
CA GLY A 870 11.16 42.86 -7.81
C GLY A 870 11.49 41.46 -7.31
N ILE A 871 11.85 40.57 -8.24
CA ILE A 871 12.25 39.19 -7.95
C ILE A 871 13.45 39.15 -7.00
N GLY A 872 14.54 39.86 -7.31
CA GLY A 872 15.72 39.97 -6.45
C GLY A 872 15.38 40.40 -5.02
N ARG A 873 14.51 41.42 -4.87
CA ARG A 873 14.08 41.91 -3.55
C ARG A 873 13.29 40.86 -2.75
N VAL A 874 12.34 40.17 -3.36
CA VAL A 874 11.53 39.18 -2.62
C VAL A 874 12.32 37.94 -2.29
N VAL A 875 13.21 37.48 -3.18
CA VAL A 875 14.13 36.37 -2.91
C VAL A 875 15.03 36.71 -1.73
N ALA A 876 15.66 37.89 -1.73
CA ALA A 876 16.53 38.32 -0.63
C ALA A 876 15.77 38.48 0.70
N ARG A 877 14.61 39.14 0.67
CA ARG A 877 13.81 39.45 1.87
C ARG A 877 13.26 38.22 2.57
N TYR A 878 12.71 37.28 1.80
CA TYR A 878 12.06 36.09 2.35
C TYR A 878 12.93 34.84 2.29
N ARG A 879 14.17 34.98 1.81
CA ARG A 879 15.16 33.90 1.63
C ARG A 879 14.58 32.74 0.81
N ALA A 880 13.92 33.05 -0.30
CA ALA A 880 13.37 32.04 -1.19
C ALA A 880 14.49 31.10 -1.64
N SER A 881 14.29 29.79 -1.45
CA SER A 881 15.32 28.76 -1.69
C SER A 881 15.09 27.97 -2.97
N VAL A 882 13.83 27.94 -3.45
CA VAL A 882 13.42 27.23 -4.66
C VAL A 882 12.75 28.20 -5.62
N ILE A 883 13.28 28.30 -6.84
CA ILE A 883 12.71 29.08 -7.93
C ILE A 883 12.52 28.19 -9.16
N PHE A 884 11.32 28.27 -9.72
CA PHE A 884 10.98 27.67 -11.01
C PHE A 884 10.92 28.78 -12.06
N GLY A 885 11.51 28.55 -13.23
CA GLY A 885 11.60 29.56 -14.29
C GLY A 885 11.67 28.96 -15.69
N THR A 886 11.64 29.84 -16.68
CA THR A 886 11.96 29.53 -18.08
C THR A 886 13.35 30.07 -18.40
N SER A 887 13.96 29.61 -19.49
CA SER A 887 15.24 30.16 -19.96
C SER A 887 15.16 31.67 -20.16
N THR A 888 14.02 32.15 -20.64
CA THR A 888 13.70 33.56 -20.84
C THR A 888 13.73 34.36 -19.54
N PHE A 889 13.08 33.87 -18.47
CA PHE A 889 13.11 34.56 -17.18
C PHE A 889 14.50 34.57 -16.56
N TYR A 890 15.24 33.46 -16.64
CA TYR A 890 16.62 33.43 -16.17
C TYR A 890 17.52 34.40 -16.93
N ARG A 891 17.35 34.54 -18.26
CA ARG A 891 18.05 35.55 -19.07
C ARG A 891 17.79 36.97 -18.58
N LEU A 892 16.55 37.30 -18.23
CA LEU A 892 16.20 38.62 -17.67
C LEU A 892 16.91 38.86 -16.33
N TYR A 893 17.02 37.84 -15.49
CA TYR A 893 17.70 37.93 -14.21
C TYR A 893 19.22 38.08 -14.37
N THR A 894 19.84 37.31 -15.27
CA THR A 894 21.28 37.39 -15.54
C THR A 894 21.68 38.73 -16.16
N LYS A 895 20.96 39.23 -17.17
CA LYS A 895 21.26 40.52 -17.81
C LYS A 895 21.04 41.74 -16.89
N SER A 896 20.15 41.65 -15.90
CA SER A 896 19.82 42.77 -15.04
C SER A 896 20.92 43.12 -14.03
N ARG A 897 21.50 44.32 -14.13
CA ARG A 897 22.41 44.89 -13.11
C ARG A 897 21.72 45.23 -11.78
N LYS A 898 20.38 45.19 -11.73
CA LYS A 898 19.58 45.53 -10.54
C LYS A 898 19.49 44.37 -9.52
N ILE A 899 19.95 43.18 -9.88
CA ILE A 899 20.04 42.03 -8.98
C ILE A 899 21.50 41.85 -8.59
N ASP A 900 21.80 42.19 -7.34
CA ASP A 900 23.08 41.87 -6.71
C ASP A 900 23.19 40.35 -6.49
N PRO A 901 24.37 39.72 -6.70
CA PRO A 901 24.54 38.29 -6.47
C PRO A 901 24.07 37.79 -5.10
N LEU A 902 24.24 38.61 -4.05
CA LEU A 902 23.79 38.28 -2.69
C LEU A 902 22.27 38.12 -2.58
N MET A 903 21.50 38.75 -3.47
CA MET A 903 20.04 38.60 -3.47
C MET A 903 19.60 37.16 -3.76
N PHE A 904 20.38 36.40 -4.53
CA PHE A 904 20.08 35.01 -4.89
C PHE A 904 20.87 33.99 -4.05
N GLN A 905 21.59 34.44 -3.01
CA GLN A 905 22.43 33.57 -2.18
C GLN A 905 21.64 32.42 -1.51
N SER A 906 20.37 32.63 -1.18
CA SER A 906 19.51 31.63 -0.53
C SER A 906 18.98 30.55 -1.47
N ILE A 907 19.07 30.76 -2.79
CA ILE A 907 18.58 29.80 -3.80
C ILE A 907 19.46 28.55 -3.74
N ARG A 908 18.83 27.40 -3.44
CA ARG A 908 19.45 26.08 -3.53
C ARG A 908 19.00 25.32 -4.78
N PHE A 909 17.82 25.67 -5.32
CA PHE A 909 17.27 25.09 -6.55
C PHE A 909 16.77 26.19 -7.47
N ALA A 910 17.43 26.33 -8.62
CA ALA A 910 16.90 27.02 -9.78
C ALA A 910 16.57 25.97 -10.84
N ILE A 911 15.29 25.81 -11.17
CA ILE A 911 14.82 24.78 -12.09
C ILE A 911 14.20 25.45 -13.33
N ALA A 912 14.82 25.21 -14.48
CA ALA A 912 14.30 25.59 -15.78
C ALA A 912 13.38 24.51 -16.35
N GLY A 913 12.26 24.94 -16.93
CA GLY A 913 11.36 24.06 -17.64
C GLY A 913 10.46 24.84 -18.61
N ALA A 914 9.51 24.13 -19.22
CA ALA A 914 8.57 24.63 -20.23
C ALA A 914 9.19 25.03 -21.59
N GLU A 915 10.48 25.31 -21.67
CA GLU A 915 11.24 25.53 -22.91
C GLU A 915 12.66 24.98 -22.79
N LYS A 916 13.37 24.84 -23.91
CA LYS A 916 14.79 24.42 -23.95
C LYS A 916 15.64 25.47 -23.25
N LEU A 917 16.50 25.05 -22.31
CA LEU A 917 17.43 25.96 -21.64
C LEU A 917 18.56 26.36 -22.59
N ASP A 918 18.79 27.66 -22.72
CA ASP A 918 19.93 28.18 -23.47
C ASP A 918 21.23 27.96 -22.65
N PRO A 919 22.23 27.24 -23.18
CA PRO A 919 23.50 27.00 -22.49
C PRO A 919 24.20 28.29 -22.04
N PHE A 920 24.12 29.37 -22.83
CA PHE A 920 24.70 30.67 -22.45
C PHE A 920 23.98 31.29 -21.24
N VAL A 921 22.67 31.10 -21.13
CA VAL A 921 21.90 31.57 -19.96
C VAL A 921 22.28 30.76 -18.73
N LYS A 922 22.44 29.45 -18.87
CA LYS A 922 22.90 28.56 -17.79
C LYS A 922 24.26 29.00 -17.27
N GLN A 923 25.23 29.17 -18.17
CA GLN A 923 26.59 29.60 -17.83
C GLN A 923 26.59 31.00 -17.19
N ALA A 924 25.91 31.99 -17.79
CA ALA A 924 25.87 33.35 -17.26
C ALA A 924 25.19 33.42 -15.88
N PHE A 925 24.22 32.54 -15.60
CA PHE A 925 23.58 32.46 -14.29
C PHE A 925 24.53 31.87 -13.24
N GLU A 926 25.26 30.82 -13.61
CA GLU A 926 26.28 30.20 -12.76
C GLU A 926 27.42 31.17 -12.45
N GLU A 927 27.98 31.85 -13.45
CA GLU A 927 29.05 32.83 -13.27
C GLU A 927 28.63 34.00 -12.38
N LYS A 928 27.42 34.53 -12.57
CA LYS A 928 26.95 35.70 -11.82
C LYS A 928 26.53 35.37 -10.39
N TYR A 929 25.89 34.23 -10.18
CA TYR A 929 25.24 33.90 -8.90
C TYR A 929 25.90 32.75 -8.13
N ASN A 930 26.84 32.03 -8.74
CA ASN A 930 27.42 30.78 -8.23
C ASN A 930 26.33 29.74 -7.89
N ARG A 931 25.35 29.62 -8.80
CA ARG A 931 24.21 28.71 -8.70
C ARG A 931 23.96 28.06 -10.05
N GLU A 932 23.79 26.75 -10.06
CA GLU A 932 23.45 26.02 -11.28
C GLU A 932 21.94 26.08 -11.55
N ILE A 933 21.57 26.22 -12.83
CA ILE A 933 20.20 25.98 -13.31
C ILE A 933 20.07 24.50 -13.69
N LEU A 934 19.13 23.81 -13.07
CA LEU A 934 18.79 22.42 -13.36
C LEU A 934 17.65 22.36 -14.38
N GLU A 935 17.77 21.47 -15.37
CA GLU A 935 16.74 21.30 -16.41
C GLU A 935 15.72 20.24 -16.02
N GLY A 936 14.45 20.51 -16.28
CA GLY A 936 13.36 19.55 -16.15
C GLY A 936 12.41 19.59 -17.34
N TYR A 937 11.78 18.45 -17.60
CA TYR A 937 10.85 18.29 -18.71
C TYR A 937 9.45 17.88 -18.21
N GLY A 938 8.45 18.35 -18.93
CA GLY A 938 7.07 18.18 -18.56
C GLY A 938 6.10 18.82 -19.54
N VAL A 939 4.88 18.31 -19.55
CA VAL A 939 3.77 18.78 -20.38
C VAL A 939 2.53 18.98 -19.52
N THR A 940 1.56 19.79 -19.97
CA THR A 940 0.33 20.04 -19.18
C THR A 940 -0.42 18.72 -18.94
N GLU A 941 -0.39 17.84 -19.93
CA GLU A 941 -0.97 16.50 -19.96
C GLU A 941 -0.35 15.53 -18.94
N SER A 942 0.78 15.89 -18.30
CA SER A 942 1.44 15.11 -17.24
C SER A 942 1.52 15.84 -15.90
N ALA A 943 0.69 16.88 -15.72
CA ALA A 943 0.38 17.52 -14.45
C ALA A 943 1.49 18.17 -13.57
N PRO A 944 2.58 18.83 -14.03
CA PRO A 944 3.22 18.83 -15.34
C PRO A 944 4.58 18.11 -15.39
N VAL A 945 5.23 17.85 -14.26
CA VAL A 945 6.65 17.46 -14.25
C VAL A 945 6.80 15.97 -14.55
N ALA A 946 7.60 15.60 -15.55
CA ALA A 946 7.86 14.20 -15.89
C ALA A 946 9.29 13.76 -15.52
N SER A 947 10.26 14.65 -15.67
CA SER A 947 11.67 14.43 -15.28
C SER A 947 12.35 15.70 -14.82
N VAL A 948 13.44 15.55 -14.08
CA VAL A 948 14.26 16.68 -13.63
C VAL A 948 15.69 16.23 -13.32
N ASN A 949 16.67 17.07 -13.66
CA ASN A 949 18.05 16.94 -13.17
C ASN A 949 18.11 17.35 -11.69
N LEU A 950 18.88 16.61 -10.90
CA LEU A 950 19.10 16.87 -9.48
C LEU A 950 20.60 17.10 -9.21
N PRO A 951 20.99 17.87 -8.19
CA PRO A 951 22.39 18.03 -7.83
C PRO A 951 23.02 16.68 -7.49
N ASP A 952 24.28 16.55 -7.88
CA ASP A 952 25.09 15.39 -7.52
C ASP A 952 25.29 15.30 -6.00
N ILE A 953 25.32 14.06 -5.49
CA ILE A 953 25.49 13.81 -4.05
C ILE A 953 26.73 12.95 -3.81
N LEU A 954 27.63 13.41 -2.93
CA LEU A 954 28.81 12.65 -2.50
C LEU A 954 28.44 11.57 -1.47
N GLU A 955 28.79 10.32 -1.78
CA GLU A 955 28.78 9.19 -0.85
C GLU A 955 30.06 9.21 -0.01
N THR A 956 30.01 9.88 1.14
CA THR A 956 31.19 10.09 2.02
C THR A 956 31.85 8.80 2.53
N SER A 957 31.14 7.67 2.57
CA SER A 957 31.72 6.40 3.03
C SER A 957 32.54 5.68 1.97
N LYS A 958 32.24 5.90 0.69
CA LYS A 958 32.92 5.25 -0.45
C LYS A 958 33.68 6.26 -1.32
N PHE A 959 33.54 7.55 -1.04
CA PHE A 959 34.04 8.67 -1.83
C PHE A 959 33.61 8.61 -3.30
N THR A 960 32.39 8.16 -3.55
CA THR A 960 31.80 8.07 -4.90
C THR A 960 30.70 9.10 -5.08
N VAL A 961 30.52 9.61 -6.30
CA VAL A 961 29.43 10.56 -6.62
C VAL A 961 28.22 9.80 -7.14
N GLN A 962 27.06 10.02 -6.52
CA GLN A 962 25.77 9.67 -7.11
C GLN A 962 25.36 10.81 -8.04
N ARG A 963 25.42 10.55 -9.35
CA ARG A 963 25.03 11.54 -10.37
C ARG A 963 23.52 11.71 -10.37
N GLY A 964 23.07 12.94 -10.17
CA GLY A 964 21.68 13.36 -10.34
C GLY A 964 21.48 14.25 -11.55
N ASN A 965 22.57 14.79 -12.09
CA ASN A 965 22.57 15.75 -13.20
C ASN A 965 23.44 15.23 -14.34
N LYS A 966 22.99 15.45 -15.57
CA LYS A 966 23.79 15.19 -16.78
C LYS A 966 23.53 16.30 -17.80
N LEU A 967 24.60 16.98 -18.20
CA LEU A 967 24.54 18.09 -19.16
C LEU A 967 23.89 17.63 -20.48
N GLY A 968 23.00 18.47 -21.03
CA GLY A 968 22.27 18.18 -22.27
C GLY A 968 21.06 17.27 -22.10
N THR A 969 20.80 16.77 -20.90
CA THR A 969 19.62 15.94 -20.60
C THR A 969 18.60 16.72 -19.78
N VAL A 970 17.36 16.24 -19.75
CA VAL A 970 16.27 16.78 -18.90
C VAL A 970 16.05 15.92 -17.64
N GLY A 971 17.07 15.17 -17.25
CA GLY A 971 17.11 14.38 -16.03
C GLY A 971 16.44 13.01 -16.10
N LEU A 972 16.32 12.39 -14.92
CA LEU A 972 15.69 11.10 -14.72
C LEU A 972 14.17 11.26 -14.54
N PRO A 973 13.36 10.25 -14.93
CA PRO A 973 11.94 10.24 -14.64
C PRO A 973 11.65 10.39 -13.14
N LEU A 974 10.55 11.07 -12.82
CA LEU A 974 10.07 11.12 -11.45
C LEU A 974 9.66 9.73 -10.94
N PRO A 975 9.65 9.47 -9.62
CA PRO A 975 9.21 8.18 -9.08
C PRO A 975 7.82 7.75 -9.60
N GLY A 976 7.70 6.55 -10.17
CA GLY A 976 6.43 6.05 -10.74
C GLY A 976 6.01 6.69 -12.07
N THR A 977 6.86 7.55 -12.64
CA THR A 977 6.78 7.98 -14.05
C THR A 977 7.65 7.05 -14.89
N ALA A 978 7.20 6.71 -16.08
CA ALA A 978 7.95 5.93 -17.04
C ALA A 978 8.08 6.68 -18.37
N PHE A 979 9.22 6.49 -19.03
CA PHE A 979 9.42 6.88 -20.42
C PHE A 979 9.64 5.65 -21.29
N ARG A 980 9.06 5.66 -22.48
CA ARG A 980 9.32 4.71 -23.56
C ARG A 980 9.61 5.52 -24.82
N ILE A 981 10.62 5.13 -25.56
CA ILE A 981 10.97 5.72 -26.85
C ILE A 981 10.48 4.76 -27.92
N VAL A 982 9.64 5.23 -28.83
CA VAL A 982 9.03 4.38 -29.86
C VAL A 982 9.20 4.97 -31.24
N ASP A 983 9.18 4.10 -32.25
CA ASP A 983 8.97 4.56 -33.61
C ASP A 983 7.55 5.16 -33.74
N PRO A 984 7.39 6.38 -34.30
CA PRO A 984 6.12 7.07 -34.33
C PRO A 984 5.05 6.40 -35.21
N MET A 985 5.44 5.53 -36.13
CA MET A 985 4.54 4.87 -37.09
C MET A 985 4.11 3.48 -36.60
N THR A 986 5.08 2.66 -36.20
CA THR A 986 4.87 1.27 -35.77
C THR A 986 4.52 1.15 -34.29
N MET A 987 4.87 2.16 -33.48
CA MET A 987 4.78 2.16 -32.01
C MET A 987 5.65 1.09 -31.33
N GLU A 988 6.60 0.49 -32.05
CA GLU A 988 7.60 -0.43 -31.49
C GLU A 988 8.63 0.32 -30.66
N GLU A 989 9.07 -0.27 -29.55
CA GLU A 989 10.07 0.32 -28.65
C GLU A 989 11.46 0.29 -29.30
N LEU A 990 12.12 1.45 -29.33
CA LEU A 990 13.46 1.63 -29.89
C LEU A 990 14.56 1.34 -28.87
N GLU A 991 15.78 1.12 -29.34
CA GLU A 991 16.91 0.90 -28.46
C GLU A 991 17.33 2.19 -27.71
N ARG A 992 18.20 2.04 -26.71
CA ARG A 992 18.73 3.19 -25.97
C ARG A 992 19.61 4.02 -26.90
N ASN A 993 19.59 5.34 -26.69
CA ASN A 993 20.26 6.33 -27.55
C ASN A 993 19.73 6.42 -28.98
N GLU A 994 18.67 5.70 -29.34
CA GLU A 994 17.96 5.91 -30.60
C GLU A 994 16.86 6.95 -30.42
N ASP A 995 16.77 7.89 -31.38
CA ASP A 995 15.79 8.95 -31.32
C ASP A 995 14.43 8.49 -31.85
N GLY A 996 13.41 8.59 -31.00
CA GLY A 996 12.02 8.30 -31.37
C GLY A 996 11.02 9.20 -30.68
N LEU A 997 9.74 8.86 -30.82
CA LEU A 997 8.66 9.52 -30.11
C LEU A 997 8.73 9.19 -28.62
N ILE A 998 8.71 10.22 -27.78
CA ILE A 998 8.68 10.07 -26.34
C ILE A 998 7.25 9.76 -25.89
N LEU A 999 7.08 8.65 -25.18
CA LEU A 999 5.86 8.32 -24.45
C LEU A 999 6.05 8.55 -22.96
N ILE A 1000 5.06 9.15 -22.31
CA ILE A 1000 5.04 9.36 -20.85
C ILE A 1000 3.94 8.50 -20.23
N GLY A 1001 4.33 7.59 -19.33
CA GLY A 1001 3.42 6.77 -18.53
C GLY A 1001 3.49 7.17 -17.05
N GLY A 1002 2.36 7.13 -16.36
CA GLY A 1002 2.32 7.49 -14.93
C GLY A 1002 0.93 7.87 -14.44
N ALA A 1003 0.74 7.84 -13.12
CA ALA A 1003 -0.52 8.27 -12.49
C ALA A 1003 -0.81 9.77 -12.71
N GLN A 1004 0.20 10.56 -13.11
CA GLN A 1004 0.08 11.98 -13.44
C GLN A 1004 -0.51 12.26 -14.83
N VAL A 1005 -0.66 11.25 -15.70
CA VAL A 1005 -1.19 11.43 -17.05
C VAL A 1005 -2.67 11.84 -17.01
N MET A 1006 -3.02 12.93 -17.69
CA MET A 1006 -4.33 13.58 -17.75
C MET A 1006 -5.50 12.63 -18.00
N LYS A 1007 -6.73 13.01 -17.64
CA LYS A 1007 -7.93 12.24 -18.00
C LYS A 1007 -8.18 12.22 -19.52
N GLY A 1008 -7.95 13.35 -20.18
CA GLY A 1008 -8.15 13.53 -21.62
C GLY A 1008 -8.37 15.00 -21.95
N TYR A 1009 -8.69 15.28 -23.22
CA TYR A 1009 -9.09 16.61 -23.67
C TYR A 1009 -10.59 16.83 -23.48
N LEU A 1010 -10.96 18.04 -23.07
CA LEU A 1010 -12.34 18.47 -22.85
C LEU A 1010 -13.12 18.42 -24.17
N GLU A 1011 -14.24 17.69 -24.16
CA GLU A 1011 -15.16 17.54 -25.30
C GLU A 1011 -14.49 17.05 -26.60
N ASP A 1012 -13.34 16.38 -26.50
CA ASP A 1012 -12.58 15.90 -27.65
C ASP A 1012 -12.07 14.46 -27.43
N PRO A 1013 -12.97 13.46 -27.47
CA PRO A 1013 -12.63 12.06 -27.25
C PRO A 1013 -11.76 11.48 -28.37
N GLU A 1014 -11.93 11.92 -29.61
CA GLU A 1014 -11.16 11.42 -30.76
C GLU A 1014 -9.70 11.85 -30.66
N ARG A 1015 -9.44 13.13 -30.34
CA ARG A 1015 -8.07 13.56 -30.08
C ARG A 1015 -7.47 12.90 -28.85
N THR A 1016 -8.28 12.68 -27.81
CA THR A 1016 -7.84 11.94 -26.62
C THR A 1016 -7.35 10.53 -26.99
N LYS A 1017 -8.11 9.78 -27.79
CA LYS A 1017 -7.70 8.45 -28.29
C LYS A 1017 -6.44 8.50 -29.15
N SER A 1018 -6.23 9.58 -29.91
CA SER A 1018 -5.04 9.70 -30.77
C SER A 1018 -3.72 9.85 -30.00
N VAL A 1019 -3.76 10.47 -28.81
CA VAL A 1019 -2.57 10.76 -27.99
C VAL A 1019 -2.44 9.89 -26.75
N ILE A 1020 -3.52 9.28 -26.28
CA ILE A 1020 -3.51 8.36 -25.14
C ILE A 1020 -3.62 6.93 -25.66
N VAL A 1021 -2.61 6.12 -25.38
CA VAL A 1021 -2.58 4.70 -25.77
C VAL A 1021 -2.35 3.82 -24.56
N GLU A 1022 -2.90 2.60 -24.61
CA GLU A 1022 -2.63 1.57 -23.61
C GLU A 1022 -1.67 0.53 -24.18
N LEU A 1023 -0.51 0.36 -23.53
CA LEU A 1023 0.52 -0.61 -23.90
C LEU A 1023 0.94 -1.35 -22.62
N ASP A 1024 0.98 -2.69 -22.66
CA ASP A 1024 1.36 -3.54 -21.53
C ASP A 1024 0.53 -3.30 -20.24
N GLY A 1025 -0.74 -2.90 -20.39
CA GLY A 1025 -1.61 -2.57 -19.26
C GLY A 1025 -1.27 -1.23 -18.58
N MET A 1026 -0.44 -0.40 -19.20
CA MET A 1026 -0.10 0.95 -18.77
C MET A 1026 -0.68 1.99 -19.73
N ARG A 1027 -1.11 3.12 -19.18
CA ARG A 1027 -1.62 4.26 -19.96
C ARG A 1027 -0.51 5.25 -20.26
N TRP A 1028 -0.28 5.50 -21.55
CA TRP A 1028 0.81 6.33 -22.08
C TRP A 1028 0.27 7.54 -22.84
N TYR A 1029 0.94 8.68 -22.69
CA TYR A 1029 0.72 9.89 -23.47
C TYR A 1029 1.82 10.06 -24.53
N LYS A 1030 1.41 10.22 -25.78
CA LYS A 1030 2.28 10.60 -26.91
C LYS A 1030 2.57 12.09 -26.84
N THR A 1031 3.82 12.47 -26.59
CA THR A 1031 4.16 13.87 -26.33
C THR A 1031 4.22 14.74 -27.59
N GLY A 1032 4.49 14.13 -28.74
CA GLY A 1032 4.85 14.85 -29.97
C GLY A 1032 6.29 15.37 -29.97
N ASP A 1033 7.07 15.04 -28.93
CA ASP A 1033 8.48 15.39 -28.81
C ASP A 1033 9.35 14.17 -29.19
N LYS A 1034 10.44 14.43 -29.93
CA LYS A 1034 11.44 13.43 -30.33
C LYS A 1034 12.61 13.45 -29.34
N GLY A 1035 13.08 12.27 -28.94
CA GLY A 1035 14.24 12.15 -28.07
C GLY A 1035 14.64 10.70 -27.81
N HIS A 1036 15.65 10.53 -26.96
CA HIS A 1036 16.20 9.23 -26.60
C HIS A 1036 16.48 9.14 -25.10
N ILE A 1037 16.60 7.92 -24.59
CA ILE A 1037 17.03 7.65 -23.21
C ILE A 1037 18.38 6.94 -23.26
N ASP A 1038 19.32 7.37 -22.42
CA ASP A 1038 20.63 6.75 -22.31
C ASP A 1038 20.65 5.48 -21.44
N GLU A 1039 21.83 4.86 -21.30
CA GLU A 1039 22.00 3.64 -20.48
C GLU A 1039 21.72 3.85 -18.98
N ASP A 1040 21.89 5.08 -18.48
CA ASP A 1040 21.66 5.42 -17.08
C ASP A 1040 20.18 5.76 -16.82
N GLY A 1041 19.43 6.06 -17.88
CA GLY A 1041 17.99 6.38 -17.85
C GLY A 1041 17.68 7.87 -18.01
N PHE A 1042 18.68 8.72 -18.30
CA PHE A 1042 18.47 10.14 -18.53
C PHE A 1042 17.82 10.37 -19.88
N LEU A 1043 16.83 11.26 -19.91
CA LEU A 1043 16.11 11.63 -21.13
C LEU A 1043 16.79 12.82 -21.80
N THR A 1044 17.00 12.73 -23.10
CA THR A 1044 17.43 13.85 -23.96
C THR A 1044 16.29 14.22 -24.89
N ILE A 1045 15.96 15.51 -24.97
CA ILE A 1045 14.98 16.03 -25.93
C ILE A 1045 15.74 16.57 -27.14
N VAL A 1046 15.46 16.03 -28.32
CA VAL A 1046 16.06 16.48 -29.58
C VAL A 1046 15.31 17.72 -30.09
N ASP A 1047 14.04 17.56 -30.44
CA ASP A 1047 13.14 18.65 -30.83
C ASP A 1047 11.68 18.15 -30.85
N ARG A 1048 10.73 19.02 -31.19
CA ARG A 1048 9.35 18.61 -31.48
C ARG A 1048 9.22 18.08 -32.90
N TYR A 1049 8.39 17.07 -33.14
CA TYR A 1049 8.11 16.59 -34.50
C TYR A 1049 7.56 17.71 -35.43
N SER A 1050 6.82 18.67 -34.89
CA SER A 1050 6.33 19.85 -35.64
C SER A 1050 7.42 20.87 -35.97
N ARG A 1051 8.63 20.74 -35.40
CA ARG A 1051 9.79 21.63 -35.63
C ARG A 1051 10.86 20.95 -36.49
N PHE A 1052 10.48 19.96 -37.30
CA PHE A 1052 11.35 19.41 -38.33
C PHE A 1052 10.92 19.95 -39.71
N ALA A 1053 11.89 20.45 -40.46
CA ALA A 1053 11.73 20.72 -41.88
C ALA A 1053 12.02 19.45 -42.68
N LYS A 1054 11.15 19.12 -43.64
CA LYS A 1054 11.32 18.01 -44.57
C LYS A 1054 12.05 18.51 -45.80
N LEU A 1055 13.39 18.44 -45.77
CA LEU A 1055 14.26 18.94 -46.85
C LEU A 1055 14.76 17.77 -47.69
N GLY A 1056 14.22 17.58 -48.89
CA GLY A 1056 14.73 16.59 -49.84
C GLY A 1056 14.66 15.14 -49.36
N GLY A 1057 13.68 14.80 -48.52
CA GLY A 1057 13.50 13.45 -47.95
C GLY A 1057 14.10 13.25 -46.55
N GLU A 1058 14.93 14.18 -46.09
CA GLU A 1058 15.52 14.19 -44.73
C GLU A 1058 14.67 15.05 -43.78
N MET A 1059 14.65 14.70 -42.49
CA MET A 1059 14.03 15.54 -41.45
C MET A 1059 15.10 16.33 -40.69
N VAL A 1060 15.14 17.63 -40.91
CA VAL A 1060 16.10 18.56 -40.28
C VAL A 1060 15.44 19.29 -39.12
N SER A 1061 16.01 19.17 -37.92
CA SER A 1061 15.51 19.90 -36.74
C SER A 1061 15.79 21.39 -36.88
N LEU A 1062 14.74 22.21 -36.85
CA LEU A 1062 14.84 23.67 -36.88
C LEU A 1062 15.57 24.19 -35.64
N GLY A 1063 15.37 23.57 -34.48
CA GLY A 1063 16.10 23.90 -33.25
C GLY A 1063 17.59 23.54 -33.30
N ALA A 1064 17.97 22.48 -34.01
CA ALA A 1064 19.38 22.14 -34.25
C ALA A 1064 20.05 23.17 -35.17
N VAL A 1065 19.35 23.60 -36.21
CA VAL A 1065 19.81 24.69 -37.09
C VAL A 1065 20.04 25.98 -36.28
N GLU A 1066 19.08 26.37 -35.42
CA GLU A 1066 19.23 27.53 -34.53
C GLU A 1066 20.44 27.42 -33.60
N ALA A 1067 20.68 26.24 -33.03
CA ALA A 1067 21.81 25.99 -32.12
C ALA A 1067 23.15 26.04 -32.84
N GLU A 1068 23.28 25.37 -33.99
CA GLU A 1068 24.49 25.37 -34.80
C GLU A 1068 24.87 26.78 -35.27
N ILE A 1069 23.88 27.60 -35.69
CA ILE A 1069 24.12 29.00 -36.04
C ILE A 1069 24.66 29.79 -34.85
N LYS A 1070 24.09 29.60 -33.64
CA LYS A 1070 24.58 30.27 -32.43
C LYS A 1070 25.98 29.83 -32.05
N ASP A 1071 26.29 28.54 -32.16
CA ASP A 1071 27.59 27.99 -31.80
C ASP A 1071 28.71 28.43 -32.77
N LEU A 1072 28.40 28.52 -34.06
CA LEU A 1072 29.35 28.96 -35.09
C LEU A 1072 29.57 30.48 -35.06
N LEU A 1073 28.52 31.27 -34.87
CA LEU A 1073 28.63 32.74 -34.91
C LEU A 1073 29.00 33.34 -33.55
N GLN A 1074 28.67 32.69 -32.44
CA GLN A 1074 28.95 33.11 -31.06
C GLN A 1074 28.53 34.55 -30.73
N ILE A 1075 27.47 35.05 -31.37
CA ILE A 1075 26.93 36.39 -31.13
C ILE A 1075 25.92 36.34 -29.96
N PRO A 1076 26.24 36.84 -28.75
CA PRO A 1076 25.40 36.61 -27.56
C PRO A 1076 24.06 37.35 -27.55
N GLU A 1077 23.95 38.43 -28.33
CA GLU A 1077 22.75 39.27 -28.43
C GLU A 1077 21.76 38.78 -29.49
N MET A 1078 22.18 37.83 -30.32
CA MET A 1078 21.43 37.32 -31.46
C MET A 1078 20.31 36.37 -30.99
N GLU A 1079 19.06 36.76 -31.24
CA GLU A 1079 17.90 35.88 -31.14
C GLU A 1079 17.57 35.30 -32.52
N LEU A 1080 17.26 34.01 -32.57
CA LEU A 1080 16.96 33.29 -33.80
C LEU A 1080 15.61 32.59 -33.70
N MET A 1081 14.88 32.56 -34.82
CA MET A 1081 13.74 31.66 -35.00
C MET A 1081 13.78 31.07 -36.40
N ALA A 1082 13.97 29.75 -36.47
CA ALA A 1082 13.89 29.00 -37.72
C ALA A 1082 12.44 28.52 -37.95
N VAL A 1083 11.95 28.70 -39.17
CA VAL A 1083 10.64 28.25 -39.62
C VAL A 1083 10.75 27.45 -40.92
N ALA A 1084 9.90 26.43 -41.06
CA ALA A 1084 9.78 25.66 -42.29
C ALA A 1084 8.67 26.24 -43.17
N LEU A 1085 9.02 26.59 -44.41
CA LEU A 1085 8.12 27.07 -45.45
C LEU A 1085 8.09 26.08 -46.62
N PRO A 1086 6.99 25.99 -47.39
CA PRO A 1086 6.95 25.18 -48.61
C PRO A 1086 8.04 25.59 -49.62
N ASP A 1087 8.61 24.61 -50.33
CA ASP A 1087 9.55 24.79 -51.43
C ASP A 1087 9.27 23.77 -52.54
N ASP A 1088 9.06 24.24 -53.77
CA ASP A 1088 8.65 23.39 -54.89
C ASP A 1088 9.69 22.33 -55.28
N LYS A 1089 10.97 22.51 -54.92
CA LYS A 1089 12.06 21.59 -55.30
C LYS A 1089 12.44 20.64 -54.17
N LYS A 1090 12.44 21.13 -52.93
CA LYS A 1090 12.93 20.38 -51.75
C LYS A 1090 11.81 19.92 -50.82
N GLY A 1091 10.54 20.21 -51.14
CA GLY A 1091 9.38 20.00 -50.29
C GLY A 1091 9.21 21.16 -49.32
N GLU A 1092 10.21 21.38 -48.46
CA GLU A 1092 10.29 22.55 -47.59
C GLU A 1092 11.62 23.29 -47.74
N ARG A 1093 11.69 24.51 -47.23
CA ARG A 1093 12.90 25.33 -47.06
C ARG A 1093 12.92 25.93 -45.65
N VAL A 1094 14.12 26.04 -45.09
CA VAL A 1094 14.35 26.66 -43.77
C VAL A 1094 14.62 28.15 -43.96
N VAL A 1095 13.88 28.99 -43.25
CA VAL A 1095 14.09 30.43 -43.18
C VAL A 1095 14.34 30.81 -41.73
N VAL A 1096 15.35 31.63 -41.48
CA VAL A 1096 15.72 32.04 -40.13
C VAL A 1096 15.49 33.53 -39.96
N MET A 1097 14.62 33.89 -39.03
CA MET A 1097 14.48 35.26 -38.56
C MET A 1097 15.54 35.55 -37.51
N VAL A 1098 16.13 36.73 -37.56
CA VAL A 1098 17.22 37.18 -36.71
C VAL A 1098 16.87 38.53 -36.10
N SER A 1099 17.09 38.66 -34.79
CA SER A 1099 16.94 39.92 -34.06
C SER A 1099 18.15 40.16 -33.15
N GLY A 1100 18.38 41.41 -32.77
CA GLY A 1100 19.48 41.80 -31.88
C GLY A 1100 20.83 42.02 -32.56
N ILE A 1101 20.83 42.18 -33.90
CA ILE A 1101 22.00 42.57 -34.71
C ILE A 1101 21.56 43.58 -35.78
N ASP A 1102 22.51 44.32 -36.36
CA ASP A 1102 22.22 45.38 -37.33
C ASP A 1102 22.14 44.90 -38.80
N ASP A 1103 22.76 43.77 -39.12
CA ASP A 1103 22.82 43.26 -40.50
C ASP A 1103 22.92 41.73 -40.52
N VAL A 1104 22.19 41.10 -41.45
CA VAL A 1104 22.21 39.66 -41.73
C VAL A 1104 22.95 39.33 -43.03
N SER A 1105 23.37 40.35 -43.79
CA SER A 1105 24.07 40.22 -45.06
C SER A 1105 25.41 39.50 -44.86
N GLY A 1106 25.62 38.43 -45.63
CA GLY A 1106 26.83 37.61 -45.52
C GLY A 1106 26.80 36.54 -44.43
N MET A 1107 25.79 36.47 -43.54
CA MET A 1107 25.69 35.40 -42.53
C MET A 1107 25.75 34.00 -43.15
N LYS A 1108 25.04 33.80 -44.27
CA LYS A 1108 25.06 32.53 -45.01
C LYS A 1108 26.46 32.17 -45.52
N ALA A 1109 27.23 33.15 -45.99
CA ALA A 1109 28.60 32.95 -46.45
C ALA A 1109 29.54 32.63 -45.27
N THR A 1110 29.39 33.34 -44.14
CA THR A 1110 30.13 33.07 -42.91
C THR A 1110 29.85 31.66 -42.38
N LEU A 1111 28.58 31.26 -42.27
CA LEU A 1111 28.21 29.91 -41.82
C LEU A 1111 28.76 28.81 -42.75
N THR A 1112 28.76 29.06 -44.06
CA THR A 1112 29.37 28.13 -45.03
C THR A 1112 30.88 28.02 -44.81
N LYS A 1113 31.56 29.15 -44.55
CA LYS A 1113 33.01 29.19 -44.27
C LYS A 1113 33.36 28.49 -42.96
N GLU A 1114 32.56 28.68 -41.92
CA GLU A 1114 32.72 28.04 -40.60
C GLU A 1114 32.29 26.56 -40.58
N GLY A 1115 31.89 26.01 -41.75
CA GLY A 1115 31.70 24.56 -41.92
C GLY A 1115 30.30 24.04 -41.60
N MET A 1116 29.28 24.91 -41.59
CA MET A 1116 27.88 24.49 -41.40
C MET A 1116 27.46 23.50 -42.50
N GLN A 1117 26.76 22.42 -42.12
CA GLN A 1117 26.37 21.40 -43.09
C GLN A 1117 25.42 21.99 -44.16
N PRO A 1118 25.58 21.63 -45.46
CA PRO A 1118 24.77 22.21 -46.54
C PRO A 1118 23.26 22.01 -46.38
N LEU A 1119 22.83 20.94 -45.71
CA LEU A 1119 21.42 20.63 -45.45
C LEU A 1119 20.83 21.48 -44.32
N HIS A 1120 21.67 21.93 -43.38
CA HIS A 1120 21.27 22.81 -42.27
C HIS A 1120 21.36 24.30 -42.64
N LEU A 1121 22.06 24.63 -43.72
CA LEU A 1121 22.24 25.99 -44.19
C LEU A 1121 20.87 26.63 -44.53
N PRO A 1122 20.45 27.71 -43.86
CA PRO A 1122 19.18 28.34 -44.14
C PRO A 1122 19.08 28.87 -45.57
N HIS A 1123 17.88 28.81 -46.14
CA HIS A 1123 17.59 29.37 -47.46
C HIS A 1123 17.79 30.89 -47.46
N ALA A 1124 17.20 31.56 -46.45
CA ALA A 1124 17.26 33.00 -46.25
C ALA A 1124 17.36 33.35 -44.75
N PHE A 1125 17.94 34.52 -44.48
CA PHE A 1125 17.93 35.18 -43.18
C PHE A 1125 17.11 36.46 -43.30
N LEU A 1126 16.18 36.67 -42.36
CA LEU A 1126 15.30 37.83 -42.31
C LEU A 1126 15.60 38.63 -41.05
N LEU A 1127 16.00 39.89 -41.19
CA LEU A 1127 16.22 40.78 -40.05
C LEU A 1127 14.85 41.27 -39.53
N VAL A 1128 14.60 41.10 -38.23
CA VAL A 1128 13.37 41.56 -37.57
C VAL A 1128 13.69 42.31 -36.28
N ASP A 1129 12.88 43.31 -35.94
CA ASP A 1129 13.06 44.10 -34.72
C ASP A 1129 13.01 43.22 -33.46
N GLU A 1130 12.03 42.31 -33.37
CA GLU A 1130 11.89 41.36 -32.27
C GLU A 1130 11.34 40.02 -32.76
N ILE A 1131 11.87 38.91 -32.23
CA ILE A 1131 11.31 37.57 -32.48
C ILE A 1131 9.93 37.44 -31.83
N PRO A 1132 8.89 37.01 -32.57
CA PRO A 1132 7.54 36.84 -32.02
C PRO A 1132 7.53 35.88 -30.81
N LYS A 1133 6.98 36.34 -29.68
CA LYS A 1133 6.87 35.58 -28.44
C LYS A 1133 5.41 35.53 -27.97
N LEU A 1134 4.99 34.38 -27.44
CA LEU A 1134 3.78 34.24 -26.64
C LEU A 1134 3.96 35.04 -25.34
N GLY A 1135 2.89 35.51 -24.70
CA GLY A 1135 2.99 36.22 -23.41
C GLY A 1135 3.50 35.38 -22.23
N THR A 1136 3.85 34.12 -22.49
CA THR A 1136 4.55 33.20 -21.60
C THR A 1136 6.09 33.32 -21.68
N GLY A 1137 6.59 34.12 -22.64
CA GLY A 1137 8.01 34.28 -22.98
C GLY A 1137 8.53 33.35 -24.08
N LYS A 1138 7.77 32.30 -24.44
CA LYS A 1138 8.16 31.33 -25.48
C LYS A 1138 8.01 31.89 -26.88
N SER A 1139 8.85 31.45 -27.82
CA SER A 1139 8.69 31.73 -29.25
C SER A 1139 7.31 31.35 -29.80
N ASP A 1140 6.66 32.27 -30.52
CA ASP A 1140 5.42 32.05 -31.25
C ASP A 1140 5.70 31.71 -32.71
N PHE A 1141 5.90 30.42 -32.99
CA PHE A 1141 6.23 29.93 -34.32
C PHE A 1141 5.09 30.13 -35.35
N SER A 1142 3.83 30.26 -34.93
CA SER A 1142 2.70 30.48 -35.84
C SER A 1142 2.74 31.90 -36.39
N SER A 1143 2.85 32.87 -35.49
CA SER A 1143 3.02 34.27 -35.83
C SER A 1143 4.34 34.47 -36.59
N GLY A 1144 5.41 33.80 -36.16
CA GLY A 1144 6.70 33.80 -36.84
C GLY A 1144 6.64 33.27 -38.28
N LYS A 1145 5.93 32.17 -38.53
CA LYS A 1145 5.75 31.63 -39.89
C LYS A 1145 4.98 32.60 -40.79
N LYS A 1146 3.92 33.23 -40.27
CA LYS A 1146 3.16 34.25 -41.02
C LYS A 1146 4.02 35.48 -41.33
N MET A 1147 4.81 35.94 -40.36
CA MET A 1147 5.73 37.06 -40.52
C MET A 1147 6.81 36.75 -41.56
N ALA A 1148 7.42 35.55 -41.49
CA ALA A 1148 8.41 35.13 -42.46
C ALA A 1148 7.85 35.03 -43.90
N ILE A 1149 6.59 34.61 -44.07
CA ILE A 1149 5.92 34.62 -45.38
C ILE A 1149 5.74 36.07 -45.86
N ALA A 1150 5.19 36.95 -45.02
CA ALA A 1150 4.97 38.36 -45.38
C ALA A 1150 6.27 39.07 -45.79
N LEU A 1151 7.36 38.86 -45.06
CA LEU A 1151 8.68 39.46 -45.34
C LEU A 1151 9.42 38.85 -46.54
N LEU A 1152 8.96 37.71 -47.07
CA LEU A 1152 9.52 37.10 -48.29
C LEU A 1152 8.69 37.43 -49.54
N ASP A 1153 7.45 37.87 -49.34
CA ASP A 1153 6.55 38.34 -50.40
C ASP A 1153 6.70 39.86 -50.66
N GLU A 1154 7.35 40.59 -49.74
CA GLU A 1154 7.91 41.94 -49.91
C GLU A 1154 9.29 41.92 -50.58
#